data_AF-A0A6N8F6F3-F1
#
_entry.id   AF-A0A6N8F6F3-F1
#
_cell.length_a   1.000
_cell.length_b   1.000
_cell.length_c   1.000
_cell.angle_alpha   90.00
_cell.angle_beta   90.00
_cell.angle_gamma   90.00
#
_symmetry.space_group_name_H-M   'P 1'
#
loop_
_entity.id
_entity.type
_entity.pdbx_description
1 polymer ?
#
loop_
_entity_poly.entity_id
_entity_poly.type
_entity_poly.pdbx_seq_one_letter_code
_entity_poly.pdbx_strand_id
1 'polypeptide(L)'
;MNFSIAIEIQFGLGDVVKAQSSDLSVGGIKVRLPKARAVDIDQKLAIYLVGLEEEFELGLKDGIEYQVVGIDAINETQKYVRLKRTFSEDIAAFDEFLANFINGNKRRYKVNFDNTIEAATIKGFEQYYLPRLTSLPLYIRHVKDRYVPTIALATENNRAILGYFSDENKNLVFQQILSQKRLLTLISQDAEIKQTLLFCFTHAKAGRLYFYSATLEELNKDDTLKQQFIGFGSQKESWQVFKLQLAKTSYDDAHLPLSIPDTASEEIKKLNRPPPPRVQGLLKDLSYIVTLTSLKNDASTLQYQDQYKYEQSKLNLLKTFSHGKLSKYINIEVDSIDYVNLRSEERYLYKTTVNIELVDDEANFIKGSSRDISSYGLQVVLEAPCEFKKADILLLALPELQRVTNKYKLEKLPYEVMAVSKDKLTMNLRVYDPRGGHQGRQFFYKLIKQNAAKLTPAKMESKYPGLSKALRNIFAKNSKNMAVYFSKHQKKVEINMVGKGPQPNLFHHLMKQFPVGKDSINLYPLVKDNTVQKAFTPILNELERTDRPKQVDLYIRYRPNQATVQRSFVCYFGDQFLAQDMLESFVMAAVKKDVFLAFRIFVSKTGRPDMDYVSNEIKYINHYAMHKAKEIESKLWNVIGVADVIDISDEVMVKTGINTATIENQQIIKNDLLNKW
;
A
#
# COMPACT_ATOMS: atom_id res chain seq x y z
N MET A 1 27.39 15.56 -6.29
CA MET A 1 27.58 16.86 -6.99
C MET A 1 28.07 16.53 -8.38
N ASN A 2 27.48 17.10 -9.44
CA ASN A 2 28.00 16.88 -10.78
C ASN A 2 29.37 17.52 -10.89
N PHE A 3 30.40 16.69 -10.94
CA PHE A 3 31.78 17.11 -10.88
C PHE A 3 32.60 16.18 -11.74
N SER A 4 33.23 16.75 -12.77
CA SER A 4 34.03 16.03 -13.75
C SER A 4 35.49 16.27 -13.46
N ILE A 5 36.17 15.26 -12.94
CA ILE A 5 37.60 15.25 -12.69
C ILE A 5 38.22 14.02 -13.33
N ALA A 6 39.50 14.15 -13.69
CA ALA A 6 40.31 13.01 -14.09
C ALA A 6 40.46 12.06 -12.90
N ILE A 7 40.27 10.77 -13.17
CA ILE A 7 40.45 9.70 -12.20
C ILE A 7 41.20 8.54 -12.87
N GLU A 8 41.83 7.71 -12.05
CA GLU A 8 42.33 6.42 -12.48
C GLU A 8 41.61 5.31 -11.72
N ILE A 9 41.23 4.26 -12.43
CA ILE A 9 40.49 3.12 -11.87
C ILE A 9 41.37 1.88 -12.03
N GLN A 10 41.71 1.27 -10.90
CA GLN A 10 42.48 0.05 -10.86
C GLN A 10 41.55 -1.17 -10.71
N PHE A 11 41.64 -2.07 -11.69
CA PHE A 11 40.87 -3.32 -11.74
C PHE A 11 41.65 -4.53 -11.20
N GLY A 12 42.97 -4.41 -11.15
CA GLY A 12 43.89 -5.42 -10.66
C GLY A 12 45.32 -4.89 -10.66
N LEU A 13 46.29 -5.70 -10.23
CA LEU A 13 47.70 -5.30 -10.24
C LEU A 13 48.14 -4.94 -11.66
N GLY A 14 48.55 -3.69 -11.89
CA GLY A 14 48.99 -3.17 -13.19
C GLY A 14 47.89 -2.87 -14.21
N ASP A 15 46.62 -3.13 -13.92
CA ASP A 15 45.50 -2.86 -14.82
C ASP A 15 44.76 -1.59 -14.38
N VAL A 16 45.25 -0.46 -14.87
CA VAL A 16 44.78 0.89 -14.54
C VAL A 16 44.18 1.56 -15.77
N VAL A 17 42.97 2.09 -15.62
CA VAL A 17 42.23 2.78 -16.68
C VAL A 17 41.99 4.23 -16.29
N LYS A 18 42.43 5.15 -17.16
CA LYS A 18 42.09 6.57 -17.05
C LYS A 18 40.61 6.79 -17.39
N ALA A 19 39.91 7.52 -16.55
CA ALA A 19 38.50 7.82 -16.72
C ALA A 19 38.18 9.25 -16.23
N GLN A 20 36.92 9.63 -16.41
CA GLN A 20 36.40 10.87 -15.83
C GLN A 20 35.22 10.56 -14.92
N SER A 21 35.18 11.25 -13.78
CA SER A 21 33.98 11.30 -12.97
C SER A 21 32.89 12.13 -13.66
N SER A 22 31.66 11.93 -13.24
CA SER A 22 30.50 12.72 -13.65
C SER A 22 29.69 13.18 -12.44
N ASP A 23 29.77 12.46 -11.33
CA ASP A 23 29.19 12.79 -10.04
C ASP A 23 30.13 12.33 -8.93
N LEU A 24 30.27 13.14 -7.89
CA LEU A 24 31.08 12.86 -6.71
C LEU A 24 30.31 13.22 -5.44
N SER A 25 30.37 12.33 -4.44
CA SER A 25 29.85 12.51 -3.10
C SER A 25 30.83 11.90 -2.09
N VAL A 26 30.63 12.18 -0.80
CA VAL A 26 31.47 11.61 0.27
C VAL A 26 31.48 10.08 0.23
N GLY A 27 30.35 9.44 -0.09
CA GLY A 27 30.20 7.98 -0.06
C GLY A 27 30.17 7.28 -1.43
N GLY A 28 30.31 8.00 -2.54
CA GLY A 28 30.10 7.41 -3.87
C GLY A 28 30.54 8.30 -5.02
N ILE A 29 30.85 7.67 -6.15
CA ILE A 29 31.29 8.31 -7.39
C ILE A 29 30.59 7.67 -8.59
N LYS A 30 30.32 8.45 -9.62
CA LYS A 30 29.81 7.97 -10.91
C LYS A 30 30.82 8.28 -11.99
N VAL A 31 31.28 7.27 -12.70
CA VAL A 31 32.39 7.37 -13.66
C VAL A 31 31.94 6.98 -15.05
N ARG A 32 32.54 7.59 -16.07
CA ARG A 32 32.28 7.26 -17.48
C ARG A 32 33.37 6.31 -17.98
N LEU A 33 32.95 5.16 -18.50
CA LEU A 33 33.85 4.15 -19.06
C LEU A 33 33.43 3.72 -20.48
N PRO A 34 34.37 3.26 -21.32
CA PRO A 34 34.04 2.59 -22.57
C PRO A 34 33.16 1.36 -22.32
N LYS A 35 32.13 1.16 -23.15
CA LYS A 35 31.20 0.03 -23.02
C LYS A 35 31.92 -1.32 -23.13
N ALA A 36 32.98 -1.37 -23.94
CA ALA A 36 33.82 -2.56 -24.12
C ALA A 36 34.59 -2.98 -22.85
N ARG A 37 34.77 -2.10 -21.87
CA ARG A 37 35.44 -2.45 -20.62
C ARG A 37 34.52 -3.32 -19.76
N ALA A 38 34.90 -4.55 -19.46
CA ALA A 38 34.15 -5.42 -18.56
C ALA A 38 34.15 -4.85 -17.13
N VAL A 39 32.97 -4.82 -16.50
CA VAL A 39 32.76 -4.38 -15.11
C VAL A 39 31.53 -5.12 -14.62
N ASP A 40 31.62 -5.76 -13.45
CA ASP A 40 30.50 -6.50 -12.85
C ASP A 40 29.95 -5.77 -11.62
N ILE A 41 28.66 -6.00 -11.33
CA ILE A 41 28.05 -5.54 -10.07
C ILE A 41 28.76 -6.26 -8.92
N ASP A 42 28.90 -5.56 -7.80
CA ASP A 42 29.61 -6.00 -6.59
C ASP A 42 31.14 -6.11 -6.73
N GLN A 43 31.70 -5.88 -7.93
CA GLN A 43 33.15 -5.80 -8.12
C GLN A 43 33.74 -4.66 -7.29
N LYS A 44 34.85 -4.93 -6.60
CA LYS A 44 35.63 -3.93 -5.86
C LYS A 44 36.75 -3.38 -6.74
N LEU A 45 36.89 -2.06 -6.76
CA LEU A 45 37.83 -1.31 -7.58
C LEU A 45 38.49 -0.22 -6.72
N ALA A 46 39.78 -0.01 -6.90
CA ALA A 46 40.46 1.13 -6.29
C ALA A 46 40.40 2.34 -7.24
N ILE A 47 40.07 3.51 -6.70
CA ILE A 47 39.90 4.75 -7.45
C ILE A 47 40.89 5.79 -6.93
N TYR A 48 41.67 6.34 -7.85
CA TYR A 48 42.61 7.43 -7.61
C TYR A 48 42.01 8.72 -8.16
N LEU A 49 41.89 9.74 -7.31
CA LEU A 49 41.29 11.02 -7.65
C LEU A 49 42.35 11.99 -8.18
N VAL A 50 43.09 11.57 -9.22
CA VAL A 50 44.28 12.28 -9.72
C VAL A 50 44.03 13.77 -10.01
N GLY A 51 42.85 14.13 -10.52
CA GLY A 51 42.51 15.54 -10.79
C GLY A 51 42.29 16.38 -9.52
N LEU A 52 42.00 15.77 -8.36
CA LEU A 52 42.01 16.48 -7.08
C LEU A 52 43.41 16.53 -6.47
N GLU A 53 44.25 15.53 -6.73
CA GLU A 53 45.65 15.49 -6.25
C GLU A 53 46.53 16.56 -6.89
N GLU A 54 46.16 17.04 -8.09
CA GLU A 54 46.81 18.19 -8.73
C GLU A 54 46.66 19.49 -7.93
N GLU A 55 45.56 19.66 -7.20
CA GLU A 55 45.24 20.88 -6.44
C GLU A 55 45.38 20.70 -4.92
N PHE A 56 45.31 19.47 -4.41
CA PHE A 56 45.24 19.17 -2.99
C PHE A 56 46.09 17.94 -2.63
N GLU A 57 46.87 18.01 -1.56
CA GLU A 57 47.61 16.85 -1.06
C GLU A 57 46.66 15.93 -0.27
N LEU A 58 46.13 14.89 -0.93
CA LEU A 58 45.12 14.01 -0.34
C LEU A 58 45.70 12.92 0.58
N GLY A 59 46.98 12.60 0.45
CA GLY A 59 47.65 11.55 1.23
C GLY A 59 47.19 10.11 0.92
N LEU A 60 46.52 9.89 -0.22
CA LEU A 60 45.92 8.60 -0.60
C LEU A 60 46.85 7.77 -1.48
N LYS A 61 47.78 7.02 -0.89
CA LYS A 61 48.79 6.25 -1.65
C LYS A 61 48.22 5.03 -2.40
N ASP A 62 47.24 4.36 -1.81
CA ASP A 62 46.74 3.06 -2.30
C ASP A 62 45.37 3.17 -3.01
N GLY A 63 44.95 4.40 -3.34
CA GLY A 63 43.62 4.66 -3.87
C GLY A 63 42.53 4.43 -2.81
N ILE A 64 41.27 4.65 -3.20
CA ILE A 64 40.11 4.40 -2.34
C ILE A 64 39.30 3.25 -2.93
N GLU A 65 38.92 2.27 -2.12
CA GLU A 65 38.11 1.13 -2.48
C GLU A 65 36.64 1.52 -2.62
N TYR A 66 36.10 1.18 -3.79
CA TYR A 66 34.69 1.29 -4.11
C TYR A 66 34.15 -0.04 -4.61
N GLN A 67 32.88 -0.29 -4.32
CA GLN A 67 32.10 -1.39 -4.86
C GLN A 67 31.18 -0.88 -5.99
N VAL A 68 31.13 -1.59 -7.10
CA VAL A 68 30.20 -1.32 -8.20
C VAL A 68 28.77 -1.64 -7.75
N VAL A 69 27.88 -0.64 -7.78
CA VAL A 69 26.48 -0.77 -7.37
C VAL A 69 25.49 -0.62 -8.54
N GLY A 70 25.97 -0.22 -9.71
CA GLY A 70 25.11 -0.10 -10.90
C GLY A 70 25.86 0.30 -12.16
N ILE A 71 25.30 -0.08 -13.31
CA ILE A 71 25.86 0.21 -14.62
C ILE A 71 24.73 0.73 -15.51
N ASP A 72 24.88 1.95 -16.01
CA ASP A 72 23.85 2.62 -16.83
C ASP A 72 24.41 2.86 -18.24
N ALA A 73 23.70 2.40 -19.27
CA ALA A 73 24.12 2.63 -20.66
C ALA A 73 23.94 4.12 -21.03
N ILE A 74 24.99 4.74 -21.58
CA ILE A 74 24.91 6.13 -22.08
C ILE A 74 24.52 6.09 -23.56
N ASN A 75 25.32 5.38 -24.35
CA ASN A 75 25.17 5.23 -25.79
C ASN A 75 25.84 3.90 -26.22
N GLU A 76 26.06 3.71 -27.52
CA GLU A 76 26.65 2.47 -28.04
C GLU A 76 28.11 2.26 -27.63
N THR A 77 28.84 3.33 -27.29
CA THR A 77 30.28 3.31 -27.05
C THR A 77 30.67 3.52 -25.58
N GLN A 78 29.78 4.09 -24.76
CA GLN A 78 30.05 4.48 -23.37
C GLN A 78 28.96 4.01 -22.39
N LYS A 79 29.39 3.80 -21.15
CA LYS A 79 28.53 3.48 -20.00
C LYS A 79 28.92 4.32 -18.78
N TYR A 80 27.95 4.58 -17.91
CA TYR A 80 28.20 5.03 -16.56
C TYR A 80 28.35 3.82 -15.64
N VAL A 81 29.31 3.89 -14.73
CA VAL A 81 29.47 2.95 -13.62
C VAL A 81 29.29 3.73 -12.33
N ARG A 82 28.33 3.29 -11.50
CA ARG A 82 28.03 3.85 -10.18
C ARG A 82 28.75 3.03 -9.13
N LEU A 83 29.49 3.72 -8.27
CA LEU A 83 30.42 3.14 -7.32
C LEU A 83 30.12 3.69 -5.92
N LYS A 84 30.07 2.81 -4.92
CA LYS A 84 29.87 3.14 -3.50
C LYS A 84 31.16 2.84 -2.73
N ARG A 85 31.61 3.76 -1.89
CA ARG A 85 32.77 3.52 -1.02
C ARG A 85 32.48 2.39 -0.04
N THR A 86 33.48 1.55 0.19
CA THR A 86 33.39 0.47 1.18
C THR A 86 33.74 0.94 2.59
N PHE A 87 34.43 2.09 2.71
CA PHE A 87 34.95 2.63 3.98
C PHE A 87 35.83 1.61 4.71
N SER A 88 36.57 0.79 3.96
CA SER A 88 37.54 -0.16 4.50
C SER A 88 38.80 0.53 5.05
N GLU A 89 39.11 1.71 4.51
CA GLU A 89 40.27 2.51 4.83
C GLU A 89 39.94 3.51 5.93
N ASP A 90 40.86 3.67 6.88
CA ASP A 90 40.76 4.70 7.92
C ASP A 90 41.27 6.04 7.38
N ILE A 91 40.40 6.75 6.65
CA ILE A 91 40.71 8.03 6.00
C ILE A 91 39.73 9.14 6.40
N ALA A 92 39.45 9.26 7.71
CA ALA A 92 38.50 10.25 8.25
C ALA A 92 38.82 11.70 7.86
N ALA A 93 40.11 12.05 7.76
CA ALA A 93 40.53 13.39 7.33
C ALA A 93 40.13 13.68 5.87
N PHE A 94 40.20 12.67 4.99
CA PHE A 94 39.75 12.79 3.61
C PHE A 94 38.22 12.91 3.53
N ASP A 95 37.48 12.20 4.38
CA ASP A 95 36.02 12.30 4.46
C ASP A 95 35.58 13.71 4.83
N GLU A 96 36.24 14.31 5.82
CA GLU A 96 36.00 15.69 6.22
C GLU A 96 36.39 16.68 5.12
N PHE A 97 37.57 16.50 4.50
CA PHE A 97 37.99 17.30 3.35
C PHE A 97 36.94 17.25 2.24
N LEU A 98 36.52 16.07 1.81
CA LEU A 98 35.60 15.90 0.69
C LEU A 98 34.21 16.47 1.03
N ALA A 99 33.75 16.34 2.28
CA ALA A 99 32.52 16.98 2.75
C ALA A 99 32.61 18.51 2.67
N ASN A 100 33.72 19.10 3.13
CA ASN A 100 33.97 20.54 3.08
C ASN A 100 34.13 21.05 1.66
N PHE A 101 34.87 20.33 0.81
CA PHE A 101 35.06 20.63 -0.60
C PHE A 101 33.73 20.66 -1.35
N ILE A 102 32.89 19.64 -1.17
CA ILE A 102 31.56 19.60 -1.79
C ILE A 102 30.73 20.78 -1.27
N ASN A 103 30.66 20.99 0.04
CA ASN A 103 29.89 22.08 0.65
C ASN A 103 30.29 23.46 0.13
N GLY A 104 31.59 23.74 0.06
CA GLY A 104 32.13 25.00 -0.45
C GLY A 104 31.80 25.24 -1.94
N ASN A 105 31.72 24.16 -2.74
CA ASN A 105 31.50 24.25 -4.17
C ASN A 105 30.04 24.04 -4.63
N LYS A 106 29.06 23.88 -3.72
CA LYS A 106 27.63 23.68 -4.05
C LYS A 106 27.00 24.79 -4.91
N ARG A 107 27.55 26.01 -4.86
CA ARG A 107 27.11 27.14 -5.71
C ARG A 107 27.74 27.13 -7.09
N ARG A 108 28.93 26.55 -7.23
CA ARG A 108 29.71 26.53 -8.47
C ARG A 108 29.34 25.35 -9.36
N TYR A 109 29.04 24.19 -8.77
CA TYR A 109 28.68 22.98 -9.51
C TYR A 109 27.22 22.58 -9.28
N LYS A 110 26.58 22.07 -10.33
CA LYS A 110 25.19 21.62 -10.27
C LYS A 110 25.07 20.44 -9.29
N VAL A 111 24.23 20.61 -8.28
CA VAL A 111 23.85 19.51 -7.38
C VAL A 111 22.99 18.51 -8.16
N ASN A 112 23.32 17.22 -8.06
CA ASN A 112 22.46 16.16 -8.58
C ASN A 112 21.37 15.86 -7.55
N PHE A 113 20.11 16.00 -7.95
CA PHE A 113 18.93 15.76 -7.11
C PHE A 113 17.92 14.82 -7.81
N ASP A 114 18.36 14.04 -8.82
CA ASP A 114 17.49 13.12 -9.56
C ASP A 114 16.91 12.05 -8.63
N ASN A 115 17.73 11.47 -7.76
CA ASN A 115 17.28 10.52 -6.73
C ASN A 115 16.27 11.17 -5.75
N THR A 116 16.46 12.47 -5.45
CA THR A 116 15.54 13.21 -4.58
C THR A 116 14.21 13.48 -5.28
N ILE A 117 14.21 13.79 -6.58
CA ILE A 117 13.00 13.91 -7.41
C ILE A 117 12.24 12.58 -7.45
N GLU A 118 12.95 11.49 -7.70
CA GLU A 118 12.35 10.15 -7.76
C GLU A 118 11.76 9.76 -6.41
N ALA A 119 12.51 9.91 -5.32
CA ALA A 119 12.03 9.63 -3.97
C ALA A 119 10.84 10.50 -3.57
N ALA A 120 10.85 11.80 -3.87
CA ALA A 120 9.72 12.69 -3.61
C ALA A 120 8.48 12.28 -4.41
N THR A 121 8.67 11.87 -5.66
CA THR A 121 7.59 11.38 -6.52
C THR A 121 7.02 10.07 -5.96
N ILE A 122 7.85 9.07 -5.68
CA ILE A 122 7.44 7.78 -5.13
C ILE A 122 6.69 7.97 -3.82
N LYS A 123 7.29 8.65 -2.82
CA LYS A 123 6.64 8.94 -1.54
C LYS A 123 5.33 9.72 -1.72
N GLY A 124 5.35 10.66 -2.66
CA GLY A 124 4.19 11.47 -3.03
C GLY A 124 3.03 10.64 -3.60
N PHE A 125 3.28 9.55 -4.31
CA PHE A 125 2.23 8.66 -4.80
C PHE A 125 1.89 7.52 -3.81
N GLU A 126 2.86 7.07 -3.01
CA GLU A 126 2.67 6.09 -1.94
C GLU A 126 1.66 6.56 -0.88
N GLN A 127 1.65 7.86 -0.55
CA GLN A 127 0.68 8.42 0.40
C GLN A 127 -0.78 8.24 -0.04
N TYR A 128 -1.05 8.08 -1.34
CA TYR A 128 -2.39 7.80 -1.84
C TYR A 128 -2.71 6.31 -1.79
N TYR A 129 -1.74 5.48 -2.18
CA TYR A 129 -1.93 4.04 -2.30
C TYR A 129 -1.97 3.33 -0.94
N LEU A 130 -1.00 3.60 -0.06
CA LEU A 130 -0.84 2.85 1.19
C LEU A 130 -2.06 2.96 2.12
N PRO A 131 -2.69 4.14 2.35
CA PRO A 131 -3.93 4.24 3.13
C PRO A 131 -5.13 3.52 2.49
N ARG A 132 -5.05 3.24 1.20
CA ARG A 132 -6.09 2.59 0.39
C ARG A 132 -5.76 1.16 0.02
N LEU A 133 -4.75 0.58 0.66
CA LEU A 133 -4.36 -0.79 0.42
C LEU A 133 -5.54 -1.74 0.67
N THR A 134 -5.88 -2.55 -0.33
CA THR A 134 -7.02 -3.46 -0.26
C THR A 134 -6.66 -4.74 0.50
N SER A 135 -5.44 -5.22 0.33
CA SER A 135 -4.94 -6.39 1.04
C SER A 135 -4.63 -6.08 2.50
N LEU A 136 -4.85 -7.02 3.42
CA LEU A 136 -4.37 -6.96 4.79
C LEU A 136 -2.97 -7.61 4.88
N PRO A 137 -1.89 -6.85 5.15
CA PRO A 137 -0.58 -7.42 5.42
C PRO A 137 -0.50 -7.97 6.84
N LEU A 138 -0.08 -9.22 6.95
CA LEU A 138 0.28 -9.91 8.19
C LEU A 138 1.77 -10.21 8.17
N TYR A 139 2.48 -9.74 9.18
CA TYR A 139 3.93 -9.88 9.32
C TYR A 139 4.23 -11.14 10.13
N ILE A 140 5.04 -12.01 9.53
CA ILE A 140 5.32 -13.36 10.02
C ILE A 140 6.73 -13.40 10.59
N ARG A 141 6.82 -13.75 11.88
CA ARG A 141 8.09 -13.96 12.58
C ARG A 141 8.43 -15.43 12.64
N HIS A 142 9.72 -15.73 12.60
CA HIS A 142 10.25 -17.06 12.87
C HIS A 142 10.64 -17.17 14.35
N VAL A 143 9.89 -17.94 15.13
CA VAL A 143 10.07 -18.09 16.58
C VAL A 143 10.10 -19.57 16.92
N LYS A 144 11.23 -20.05 17.49
CA LYS A 144 11.41 -21.45 17.95
C LYS A 144 10.92 -22.46 16.88
N ASP A 145 11.45 -22.32 15.67
CA ASP A 145 11.18 -23.16 14.49
C ASP A 145 9.75 -23.10 13.92
N ARG A 146 9.00 -22.06 14.28
CA ARG A 146 7.65 -21.82 13.74
C ARG A 146 7.50 -20.44 13.15
N TYR A 147 6.77 -20.37 12.06
CA TYR A 147 6.32 -19.13 11.45
C TYR A 147 4.97 -18.75 12.03
N VAL A 148 4.90 -17.56 12.63
CA VAL A 148 3.71 -17.08 13.31
C VAL A 148 3.38 -15.65 12.92
N PRO A 149 2.09 -15.32 12.66
CA PRO A 149 1.67 -13.94 12.46
C PRO A 149 1.71 -13.19 13.79
N THR A 150 2.40 -12.06 13.83
CA THR A 150 2.56 -11.27 15.07
C THR A 150 2.15 -9.82 14.94
N ILE A 151 2.06 -9.28 13.72
CA ILE A 151 1.67 -7.89 13.47
C ILE A 151 0.74 -7.85 12.26
N ALA A 152 -0.23 -6.95 12.27
CA ALA A 152 -1.09 -6.63 11.13
C ALA A 152 -1.07 -5.13 10.83
N LEU A 153 -1.08 -4.75 9.54
CA LEU A 153 -1.17 -3.35 9.12
C LEU A 153 -2.55 -3.04 8.55
N ALA A 154 -3.37 -2.35 9.34
CA ALA A 154 -4.74 -2.03 8.99
C ALA A 154 -4.85 -0.70 8.23
N THR A 155 -5.78 -0.67 7.27
CA THR A 155 -6.22 0.50 6.52
C THR A 155 -7.74 0.59 6.55
N GLU A 156 -8.32 1.69 6.07
CA GLU A 156 -9.78 1.79 5.93
C GLU A 156 -10.34 0.69 5.01
N ASN A 157 -9.60 0.33 3.97
CA ASN A 157 -10.03 -0.61 2.94
C ASN A 157 -9.92 -2.09 3.37
N ASN A 158 -8.95 -2.43 4.22
CA ASN A 158 -8.68 -3.82 4.59
C ASN A 158 -9.15 -4.21 6.02
N ARG A 159 -9.51 -3.24 6.88
CA ARG A 159 -9.83 -3.51 8.30
C ARG A 159 -11.00 -4.48 8.49
N ALA A 160 -11.92 -4.57 7.52
CA ALA A 160 -13.00 -5.55 7.55
C ALA A 160 -12.51 -7.02 7.59
N ILE A 161 -11.31 -7.29 7.06
CA ILE A 161 -10.68 -8.62 7.09
C ILE A 161 -10.31 -9.02 8.52
N LEU A 162 -9.81 -8.08 9.33
CA LEU A 162 -9.56 -8.31 10.76
C LEU A 162 -10.87 -8.67 11.49
N GLY A 163 -11.95 -7.94 11.17
CA GLY A 163 -13.27 -8.22 11.73
C GLY A 163 -13.82 -9.58 11.32
N TYR A 164 -13.56 -10.02 10.09
CA TYR A 164 -13.96 -11.36 9.62
C TYR A 164 -13.27 -12.47 10.42
N PHE A 165 -11.96 -12.36 10.64
CA PHE A 165 -11.16 -13.35 11.39
C PHE A 165 -11.11 -13.07 12.90
N SER A 166 -12.10 -12.36 13.43
CA SER A 166 -12.29 -12.15 14.86
C SER A 166 -13.31 -13.16 15.38
N ASP A 167 -12.96 -13.89 16.44
CA ASP A 167 -13.92 -14.72 17.15
C ASP A 167 -14.86 -13.89 18.04
N GLU A 168 -15.82 -14.55 18.69
CA GLU A 168 -16.78 -13.95 19.62
C GLU A 168 -16.13 -13.20 20.80
N ASN A 169 -14.89 -13.52 21.14
CA ASN A 169 -14.11 -12.91 22.22
C ASN A 169 -13.11 -11.87 21.70
N LYS A 170 -13.21 -11.48 20.42
CA LYS A 170 -12.31 -10.54 19.74
C LYS A 170 -10.87 -11.04 19.56
N ASN A 171 -10.64 -12.36 19.64
CA ASN A 171 -9.35 -12.94 19.31
C ASN A 171 -9.20 -13.04 17.78
N LEU A 172 -8.02 -12.67 17.28
CA LEU A 172 -7.67 -12.87 15.88
C LEU A 172 -7.20 -14.32 15.66
N VAL A 173 -7.90 -15.05 14.80
CA VAL A 173 -7.66 -16.50 14.60
C VAL A 173 -6.57 -16.82 13.56
N PHE A 174 -5.79 -15.84 13.12
CA PHE A 174 -4.84 -15.99 12.01
C PHE A 174 -3.78 -17.09 12.22
N GLN A 175 -3.41 -17.42 13.46
CA GLN A 175 -2.47 -18.53 13.71
C GLN A 175 -3.00 -19.90 13.25
N GLN A 176 -4.33 -20.06 13.15
CA GLN A 176 -4.97 -21.28 12.63
C GLN A 176 -5.16 -21.19 11.12
N ILE A 177 -5.49 -20.00 10.62
CA ILE A 177 -5.69 -19.73 9.19
C ILE A 177 -4.37 -19.88 8.42
N LEU A 178 -3.32 -19.24 8.93
CA LEU A 178 -1.94 -19.30 8.45
C LEU A 178 -1.16 -20.32 9.29
N SER A 179 -1.62 -21.57 9.28
CA SER A 179 -0.94 -22.65 10.00
C SER A 179 0.48 -22.88 9.48
N GLN A 180 1.36 -23.43 10.31
CA GLN A 180 2.72 -23.80 9.91
C GLN A 180 2.75 -24.62 8.63
N LYS A 181 1.84 -25.60 8.50
CA LYS A 181 1.73 -26.45 7.31
C LYS A 181 1.46 -25.62 6.06
N ARG A 182 0.50 -24.70 6.10
CA ARG A 182 0.13 -23.84 4.95
C ARG A 182 1.25 -22.86 4.60
N LEU A 183 1.89 -22.26 5.60
CA LEU A 183 3.02 -21.38 5.39
C LEU A 183 4.19 -22.11 4.74
N LEU A 184 4.54 -23.31 5.21
CA LEU A 184 5.59 -24.12 4.60
C LEU A 184 5.25 -24.53 3.16
N THR A 185 4.00 -24.94 2.88
CA THR A 185 3.54 -25.22 1.51
C THR A 185 3.73 -24.00 0.60
N LEU A 186 3.31 -22.82 1.05
CA LEU A 186 3.49 -21.57 0.29
C LEU A 186 4.98 -21.24 0.11
N ILE A 187 5.81 -21.41 1.14
CA ILE A 187 7.26 -21.17 1.08
C ILE A 187 7.92 -22.11 0.08
N SER A 188 7.47 -23.37 -0.03
CA SER A 188 8.05 -24.36 -0.95
C SER A 188 7.60 -24.25 -2.40
N GLN A 189 6.66 -23.35 -2.73
CA GLN A 189 6.23 -23.16 -4.12
C GLN A 189 7.41 -22.70 -4.99
N ASP A 190 7.58 -23.40 -6.12
CA ASP A 190 8.54 -23.05 -7.18
C ASP A 190 7.89 -22.05 -8.15
N ALA A 191 7.68 -20.83 -7.66
CA ALA A 191 7.09 -19.73 -8.40
C ALA A 191 7.67 -18.40 -7.91
N GLU A 192 7.89 -17.46 -8.83
CA GLU A 192 8.36 -16.10 -8.51
C GLU A 192 7.38 -15.37 -7.57
N ILE A 193 6.07 -15.58 -7.79
CA ILE A 193 5.01 -15.07 -6.92
C ILE A 193 4.36 -16.25 -6.19
N LYS A 194 4.69 -16.39 -4.90
CA LYS A 194 4.11 -17.41 -4.01
C LYS A 194 2.72 -17.00 -3.56
N GLN A 195 1.71 -17.79 -3.90
CA GLN A 195 0.31 -17.43 -3.69
C GLN A 195 -0.62 -18.65 -3.65
N THR A 196 -1.80 -18.48 -3.06
CA THR A 196 -2.89 -19.47 -3.10
C THR A 196 -4.26 -18.79 -2.93
N LEU A 197 -5.33 -19.53 -3.16
CA LEU A 197 -6.68 -19.15 -2.75
C LEU A 197 -7.01 -19.82 -1.41
N LEU A 198 -7.62 -19.06 -0.52
CA LEU A 198 -8.16 -19.54 0.74
C LEU A 198 -9.67 -19.35 0.75
N PHE A 199 -10.40 -20.47 0.78
CA PHE A 199 -11.84 -20.51 0.87
C PHE A 199 -12.24 -20.56 2.35
N CYS A 200 -13.16 -19.70 2.76
CA CYS A 200 -13.56 -19.54 4.16
C CYS A 200 -15.07 -19.39 4.32
N PHE A 201 -15.60 -19.96 5.41
CA PHE A 201 -16.91 -19.61 5.95
C PHE A 201 -16.92 -19.83 7.45
N THR A 202 -17.97 -19.35 8.10
CA THR A 202 -18.18 -19.52 9.54
C THR A 202 -19.51 -20.21 9.82
N HIS A 203 -19.56 -20.93 10.94
CA HIS A 203 -20.78 -21.52 11.47
C HIS A 203 -20.96 -21.08 12.92
N ALA A 204 -22.06 -20.38 13.20
CA ALA A 204 -22.42 -20.00 14.55
C ALA A 204 -23.24 -21.12 15.21
N LYS A 205 -22.83 -21.57 16.40
CA LYS A 205 -23.57 -22.57 17.19
C LYS A 205 -23.45 -22.25 18.68
N ALA A 206 -24.59 -22.15 19.37
CA ALA A 206 -24.67 -21.85 20.80
C ALA A 206 -23.83 -20.61 21.22
N GLY A 207 -23.96 -19.51 20.47
CA GLY A 207 -23.24 -18.26 20.72
C GLY A 207 -21.75 -18.28 20.40
N ARG A 208 -21.20 -19.39 19.90
CA ARG A 208 -19.79 -19.53 19.52
C ARG A 208 -19.63 -19.53 18.00
N LEU A 209 -18.56 -18.89 17.52
CA LEU A 209 -18.23 -18.84 16.10
C LEU A 209 -17.15 -19.88 15.75
N TYR A 210 -17.46 -20.79 14.84
CA TYR A 210 -16.51 -21.79 14.33
C TYR A 210 -16.08 -21.42 12.92
N PHE A 211 -14.77 -21.32 12.71
CA PHE A 211 -14.19 -21.01 11.42
C PHE A 211 -13.90 -22.28 10.64
N TYR A 212 -14.18 -22.25 9.35
CA TYR A 212 -13.77 -23.25 8.39
C TYR A 212 -12.91 -22.58 7.34
N SER A 213 -11.73 -23.13 7.05
CA SER A 213 -10.94 -22.66 5.92
C SER A 213 -10.14 -23.76 5.26
N ALA A 214 -10.01 -23.66 3.93
CA ALA A 214 -9.24 -24.59 3.11
C ALA A 214 -8.49 -23.81 2.01
N THR A 215 -7.25 -24.19 1.76
CA THR A 215 -6.46 -23.68 0.62
C THR A 215 -6.81 -24.45 -0.65
N LEU A 216 -6.55 -23.86 -1.82
CA LEU A 216 -6.77 -24.52 -3.10
C LEU A 216 -6.01 -25.85 -3.19
N GLU A 217 -4.77 -25.90 -2.72
CA GLU A 217 -3.93 -27.11 -2.71
C GLU A 217 -4.47 -28.19 -1.75
N GLU A 218 -5.12 -27.81 -0.66
CA GLU A 218 -5.78 -28.77 0.23
C GLU A 218 -7.03 -29.36 -0.43
N LEU A 219 -7.82 -28.55 -1.13
CA LEU A 219 -9.04 -29.01 -1.81
C LEU A 219 -8.74 -29.82 -3.08
N ASN A 220 -7.70 -29.48 -3.83
CA ASN A 220 -7.32 -30.20 -5.05
C ASN A 220 -6.82 -31.64 -4.80
N LYS A 221 -6.58 -32.03 -3.54
CA LYS A 221 -6.20 -33.41 -3.19
C LYS A 221 -7.36 -34.38 -3.21
N ASP A 222 -8.59 -33.88 -3.08
CA ASP A 222 -9.80 -34.69 -3.03
C ASP A 222 -10.97 -33.88 -3.61
N ASP A 223 -11.36 -34.24 -4.83
CA ASP A 223 -12.45 -33.57 -5.55
C ASP A 223 -13.79 -33.68 -4.82
N THR A 224 -14.04 -34.75 -4.06
CA THR A 224 -15.25 -34.86 -3.25
C THR A 224 -15.23 -33.82 -2.14
N LEU A 225 -14.12 -33.69 -1.42
CA LEU A 225 -13.96 -32.66 -0.39
C LEU A 225 -14.04 -31.25 -0.97
N LYS A 226 -13.46 -31.01 -2.15
CA LYS A 226 -13.57 -29.73 -2.88
C LYS A 226 -15.02 -29.38 -3.18
N GLN A 227 -15.78 -30.31 -3.75
CA GLN A 227 -17.21 -30.13 -4.04
C GLN A 227 -18.00 -29.84 -2.76
N GLN A 228 -17.80 -30.62 -1.70
CA GLN A 228 -18.51 -30.42 -0.44
C GLN A 228 -18.15 -29.08 0.23
N PHE A 229 -16.86 -28.73 0.29
CA PHE A 229 -16.41 -27.52 1.00
C PHE A 229 -16.88 -26.25 0.29
N ILE A 230 -16.66 -26.16 -1.03
CA ILE A 230 -17.06 -24.99 -1.82
C ILE A 230 -18.57 -24.93 -1.98
N GLY A 231 -19.21 -26.07 -2.30
CA GLY A 231 -20.66 -26.14 -2.53
C GLY A 231 -21.47 -25.82 -1.28
N PHE A 232 -21.08 -26.31 -0.10
CA PHE A 232 -21.75 -25.95 1.15
C PHE A 232 -21.35 -24.56 1.65
N GLY A 233 -20.06 -24.22 1.54
CA GLY A 233 -19.52 -22.95 2.02
C GLY A 233 -20.11 -21.75 1.29
N SER A 234 -20.28 -21.84 -0.03
CA SER A 234 -20.84 -20.77 -0.87
C SER A 234 -22.29 -20.40 -0.55
N GLN A 235 -23.02 -21.29 0.15
CA GLN A 235 -24.38 -21.03 0.65
C GLN A 235 -24.41 -20.24 1.96
N LYS A 236 -23.25 -20.05 2.62
CA LYS A 236 -23.17 -19.29 3.87
C LYS A 236 -23.03 -17.80 3.59
N GLU A 237 -23.74 -16.96 4.34
CA GLU A 237 -23.59 -15.50 4.29
C GLU A 237 -22.14 -15.04 4.56
N SER A 238 -21.43 -15.81 5.40
CA SER A 238 -20.03 -15.59 5.76
C SER A 238 -19.03 -16.16 4.75
N TRP A 239 -19.48 -16.65 3.59
CA TRP A 239 -18.60 -17.09 2.52
C TRP A 239 -17.64 -15.99 2.10
N GLN A 240 -16.36 -16.34 2.02
CA GLN A 240 -15.29 -15.48 1.55
C GLN A 240 -14.27 -16.33 0.80
N VAL A 241 -13.73 -15.76 -0.27
CA VAL A 241 -12.53 -16.26 -0.93
C VAL A 241 -11.45 -15.20 -0.77
N PHE A 242 -10.29 -15.58 -0.27
CA PHE A 242 -9.14 -14.70 -0.14
C PHE A 242 -8.03 -15.14 -1.07
N LYS A 243 -7.38 -14.19 -1.73
CA LYS A 243 -6.07 -14.41 -2.33
C LYS A 243 -5.01 -14.16 -1.26
N LEU A 244 -4.16 -15.16 -1.04
CA LEU A 244 -3.01 -15.10 -0.16
C LEU A 244 -1.78 -14.95 -1.04
N GLN A 245 -0.91 -13.99 -0.73
CA GLN A 245 0.41 -13.88 -1.35
C GLN A 245 1.48 -13.80 -0.27
N LEU A 246 2.61 -14.45 -0.51
CA LEU A 246 3.73 -14.51 0.42
C LEU A 246 4.94 -13.81 -0.19
N ALA A 247 5.54 -12.90 0.55
CA ALA A 247 6.82 -12.28 0.21
C ALA A 247 7.83 -12.50 1.33
N LYS A 248 9.07 -12.85 0.95
CA LYS A 248 10.20 -12.89 1.89
C LYS A 248 10.59 -11.47 2.24
N THR A 249 10.87 -11.19 3.51
CA THR A 249 11.30 -9.87 3.98
C THR A 249 12.25 -10.02 5.16
N SER A 250 12.79 -8.90 5.63
CA SER A 250 13.59 -8.83 6.85
C SER A 250 13.36 -7.50 7.57
N TYR A 251 13.90 -7.40 8.78
CA TYR A 251 13.95 -6.14 9.52
C TYR A 251 14.65 -5.01 8.76
N ASP A 252 15.61 -5.33 7.88
CA ASP A 252 16.37 -4.32 7.13
C ASP A 252 15.48 -3.51 6.17
N ASP A 253 14.32 -4.05 5.79
CA ASP A 253 13.33 -3.36 4.97
C ASP A 253 12.54 -2.28 5.75
N ALA A 254 12.68 -2.24 7.08
CA ALA A 254 11.94 -1.31 7.95
C ALA A 254 12.47 0.13 7.90
N HIS A 255 13.72 0.31 7.49
CA HIS A 255 14.39 1.61 7.53
C HIS A 255 14.67 2.13 6.12
N LEU A 256 13.94 3.17 5.73
CA LEU A 256 14.20 3.95 4.52
C LEU A 256 14.49 5.41 4.92
N PRO A 257 15.76 5.87 4.83
CA PRO A 257 16.09 7.26 5.10
C PRO A 257 15.53 8.20 4.02
N LEU A 258 15.54 9.50 4.29
CA LEU A 258 15.24 10.52 3.30
C LEU A 258 16.33 10.52 2.21
N SER A 259 15.96 10.93 1.00
CA SER A 259 16.90 11.12 -0.12
C SER A 259 17.67 12.45 -0.02
N ILE A 260 17.85 12.95 1.20
CA ILE A 260 18.49 14.22 1.53
C ILE A 260 19.63 13.90 2.51
N PRO A 261 20.83 14.46 2.30
CA PRO A 261 21.97 14.18 3.17
C PRO A 261 21.76 14.74 4.59
N ASP A 262 22.31 14.05 5.59
CA ASP A 262 22.30 14.48 7.00
C ASP A 262 22.90 15.88 7.20
N THR A 263 23.85 16.26 6.34
CA THR A 263 24.47 17.60 6.35
C THR A 263 23.49 18.73 5.97
N ALA A 264 22.28 18.41 5.51
CA ALA A 264 21.29 19.42 5.15
C ALA A 264 20.74 20.16 6.39
N SER A 265 20.48 19.44 7.49
CA SER A 265 20.14 20.02 8.80
C SER A 265 20.15 18.96 9.90
N GLU A 266 20.26 19.40 11.16
CA GLU A 266 20.12 18.52 12.34
C GLU A 266 18.74 17.83 12.44
N GLU A 267 17.70 18.45 11.87
CA GLU A 267 16.37 17.84 11.79
C GLU A 267 16.37 16.65 10.81
N ILE A 268 16.95 16.82 9.63
CA ILE A 268 17.08 15.74 8.62
C ILE A 268 17.88 14.57 9.19
N LYS A 269 19.00 14.87 9.87
CA LYS A 269 19.82 13.86 10.55
C LYS A 269 19.03 13.06 11.59
N LYS A 270 18.09 13.69 12.31
CA LYS A 270 17.18 12.98 13.24
C LYS A 270 16.18 12.11 12.48
N LEU A 271 15.61 12.59 11.38
CA LEU A 271 14.62 11.87 10.57
C LEU A 271 15.20 10.66 9.83
N ASN A 272 16.50 10.68 9.54
CA ASN A 272 17.26 9.60 8.92
C ASN A 272 17.70 8.51 9.91
N ARG A 273 17.37 8.62 11.20
CA ARG A 273 17.72 7.58 12.19
C ARG A 273 16.90 6.29 12.00
N PRO A 274 17.47 5.12 12.36
CA PRO A 274 16.75 3.86 12.34
C PRO A 274 15.53 3.85 13.27
N PRO A 275 14.59 2.89 13.10
CA PRO A 275 13.45 2.73 13.99
C PRO A 275 13.88 2.64 15.47
N PRO A 276 13.08 3.15 16.43
CA PRO A 276 13.40 3.07 17.85
C PRO A 276 13.58 1.62 18.33
N PRO A 277 14.43 1.34 19.34
CA PRO A 277 14.73 -0.03 19.80
C PRO A 277 13.50 -0.91 20.09
N ARG A 278 12.43 -0.31 20.61
CA ARG A 278 11.15 -0.99 20.87
C ARG A 278 10.49 -1.50 19.58
N VAL A 279 10.54 -0.72 18.50
CA VAL A 279 10.06 -1.13 17.17
C VAL A 279 10.98 -2.22 16.60
N GLN A 280 12.30 -2.07 16.76
CA GLN A 280 13.25 -3.11 16.34
C GLN A 280 12.96 -4.46 17.03
N GLY A 281 12.68 -4.45 18.33
CA GLY A 281 12.32 -5.65 19.09
C GLY A 281 11.03 -6.33 18.61
N LEU A 282 10.04 -5.56 18.14
CA LEU A 282 8.81 -6.10 17.55
C LEU A 282 9.05 -6.76 16.19
N LEU A 283 9.97 -6.20 15.41
CA LEU A 283 10.31 -6.66 14.06
C LEU A 283 11.44 -7.69 14.03
N LYS A 284 12.04 -7.99 15.18
CA LYS A 284 13.08 -9.01 15.30
C LYS A 284 12.57 -10.37 14.80
N ASP A 285 13.39 -11.07 14.03
CA ASP A 285 13.08 -12.38 13.44
C ASP A 285 11.91 -12.35 12.42
N LEU A 286 11.54 -11.16 11.93
CA LEU A 286 10.64 -11.03 10.80
C LEU A 286 11.23 -11.71 9.57
N SER A 287 10.45 -12.61 8.95
CA SER A 287 10.92 -13.42 7.82
C SER A 287 10.04 -13.31 6.58
N TYR A 288 8.73 -13.09 6.77
CA TYR A 288 7.78 -13.02 5.66
C TYR A 288 6.66 -12.00 5.91
N ILE A 289 6.03 -11.56 4.83
CA ILE A 289 4.73 -10.89 4.84
C ILE A 289 3.76 -11.80 4.09
N VAL A 290 2.59 -12.05 4.69
CA VAL A 290 1.44 -12.64 4.01
C VAL A 290 0.40 -11.54 3.79
N THR A 291 0.00 -11.31 2.55
CA THR A 291 -1.10 -10.40 2.23
C THR A 291 -2.38 -11.20 2.01
N LEU A 292 -3.48 -10.74 2.60
CA LEU A 292 -4.81 -11.34 2.40
C LEU A 292 -5.71 -10.34 1.68
N THR A 293 -6.16 -10.68 0.49
CA THR A 293 -7.06 -9.84 -0.31
C THR A 293 -8.41 -10.54 -0.43
N SER A 294 -9.48 -9.92 0.08
CA SER A 294 -10.83 -10.48 -0.13
C SER A 294 -11.20 -10.35 -1.60
N LEU A 295 -11.56 -11.48 -2.20
CA LEU A 295 -12.10 -11.57 -3.55
C LEU A 295 -13.63 -11.75 -3.52
N LYS A 296 -14.30 -11.43 -2.40
CA LYS A 296 -15.77 -11.50 -2.34
C LYS A 296 -16.38 -10.52 -3.34
N ASN A 297 -17.25 -11.08 -4.16
CA ASN A 297 -18.17 -10.41 -5.07
C ASN A 297 -19.44 -11.26 -5.10
N ASP A 298 -20.62 -10.64 -5.01
CA ASP A 298 -21.89 -11.34 -4.96
C ASP A 298 -22.13 -12.14 -6.25
N ALA A 299 -21.77 -11.56 -7.41
CA ALA A 299 -21.82 -12.27 -8.69
C ALA A 299 -20.91 -13.51 -8.72
N SER A 300 -19.72 -13.42 -8.11
CA SER A 300 -18.82 -14.59 -8.01
C SER A 300 -19.34 -15.65 -7.05
N THR A 301 -20.10 -15.25 -6.02
CA THR A 301 -20.69 -16.21 -5.07
C THR A 301 -21.73 -17.08 -5.76
N LEU A 302 -22.58 -16.51 -6.62
CA LEU A 302 -23.54 -17.25 -7.43
C LEU A 302 -22.84 -18.28 -8.33
N GLN A 303 -21.72 -17.91 -8.97
CA GLN A 303 -20.93 -18.83 -9.79
C GLN A 303 -20.42 -20.05 -9.01
N TYR A 304 -19.96 -19.86 -7.76
CA TYR A 304 -19.60 -21.00 -6.91
C TYR A 304 -20.80 -21.89 -6.56
N GLN A 305 -21.97 -21.30 -6.31
CA GLN A 305 -23.19 -22.04 -5.97
C GLN A 305 -23.71 -22.86 -7.17
N ASP A 306 -23.55 -22.34 -8.38
CA ASP A 306 -23.94 -23.02 -9.61
C ASP A 306 -22.97 -24.15 -9.93
N GLN A 307 -21.66 -23.89 -9.85
CA GLN A 307 -20.62 -24.82 -10.24
C GLN A 307 -20.39 -25.95 -9.24
N TYR A 308 -20.55 -25.71 -7.94
CA TYR A 308 -20.24 -26.69 -6.88
C TYR A 308 -21.49 -27.11 -6.13
N LYS A 309 -21.76 -28.42 -6.16
CA LYS A 309 -22.90 -29.02 -5.44
C LYS A 309 -22.39 -29.83 -4.25
N TYR A 310 -23.23 -29.96 -3.23
CA TYR A 310 -22.89 -30.67 -2.00
C TYR A 310 -23.98 -31.68 -1.63
N GLU A 311 -23.61 -32.68 -0.83
CA GLU A 311 -24.49 -33.72 -0.34
C GLU A 311 -24.53 -33.65 1.19
N GLN A 312 -25.73 -33.53 1.76
CA GLN A 312 -25.91 -33.37 3.20
C GLN A 312 -25.24 -34.48 4.03
N SER A 313 -25.23 -35.72 3.52
CA SER A 313 -24.62 -36.89 4.16
C SER A 313 -23.09 -36.80 4.30
N LYS A 314 -22.43 -36.03 3.44
CA LYS A 314 -20.96 -35.91 3.36
C LYS A 314 -20.41 -34.68 4.10
N LEU A 315 -21.26 -33.84 4.71
CA LEU A 315 -20.84 -32.64 5.43
C LEU A 315 -19.92 -32.92 6.64
N ASN A 316 -19.98 -34.13 7.19
CA ASN A 316 -19.10 -34.55 8.28
C ASN A 316 -17.61 -34.54 7.88
N LEU A 317 -17.30 -34.68 6.59
CA LEU A 317 -15.94 -34.63 6.07
C LEU A 317 -15.31 -33.24 6.25
N LEU A 318 -16.11 -32.17 6.32
CA LEU A 318 -15.63 -30.79 6.47
C LEU A 318 -15.00 -30.52 7.83
N LYS A 319 -15.16 -31.43 8.81
CA LYS A 319 -14.51 -31.32 10.13
C LYS A 319 -12.98 -31.20 10.03
N THR A 320 -12.35 -31.72 8.98
CA THR A 320 -10.89 -31.56 8.78
C THR A 320 -10.45 -30.12 8.55
N PHE A 321 -11.37 -29.23 8.15
CA PHE A 321 -11.11 -27.81 7.89
C PHE A 321 -11.67 -26.89 8.98
N SER A 322 -12.25 -27.48 10.04
CA SER A 322 -12.78 -26.79 11.22
C SER A 322 -11.64 -26.34 12.14
N HIS A 323 -11.69 -25.09 12.58
CA HIS A 323 -10.75 -24.53 13.56
C HIS A 323 -11.32 -24.64 14.97
N GLY A 324 -10.80 -25.58 15.74
CA GLY A 324 -11.13 -25.72 17.17
C GLY A 324 -10.70 -24.50 17.99
N LYS A 325 -11.37 -24.23 19.10
CA LYS A 325 -10.98 -23.12 19.98
C LYS A 325 -9.65 -23.42 20.66
N LEU A 326 -8.80 -22.40 20.73
CA LEU A 326 -7.50 -22.52 21.36
C LEU A 326 -7.54 -21.99 22.80
N SER A 327 -6.78 -22.63 23.69
CA SER A 327 -6.63 -22.16 25.08
C SER A 327 -5.87 -20.83 25.14
N LYS A 328 -5.01 -20.56 24.17
CA LYS A 328 -4.26 -19.31 24.04
C LYS A 328 -4.11 -18.89 22.58
N TYR A 329 -4.51 -17.65 22.29
CA TYR A 329 -4.24 -17.01 21.02
C TYR A 329 -2.94 -16.22 21.06
N ILE A 330 -2.19 -16.23 19.96
CA ILE A 330 -1.08 -15.30 19.76
C ILE A 330 -1.64 -13.88 19.71
N ASN A 331 -1.04 -12.98 20.48
CA ASN A 331 -1.36 -11.57 20.40
C ASN A 331 -0.78 -10.99 19.11
N ILE A 332 -1.65 -10.59 18.19
CA ILE A 332 -1.27 -9.93 16.93
C ILE A 332 -1.44 -8.43 17.14
N GLU A 333 -0.33 -7.71 17.13
CA GLU A 333 -0.36 -6.25 17.26
C GLU A 333 -0.93 -5.63 15.97
N VAL A 334 -2.02 -4.88 16.09
CA VAL A 334 -2.66 -4.23 14.95
C VAL A 334 -2.27 -2.76 14.96
N ASP A 335 -1.49 -2.35 13.95
CA ASP A 335 -1.16 -0.94 13.74
C ASP A 335 -1.95 -0.40 12.55
N SER A 336 -2.19 0.90 12.51
CA SER A 336 -2.93 1.54 11.42
C SER A 336 -2.05 2.51 10.64
N ILE A 337 -2.35 2.66 9.35
CA ILE A 337 -1.70 3.68 8.52
C ILE A 337 -2.38 5.03 8.77
N ASP A 338 -1.65 5.92 9.44
CA ASP A 338 -2.04 7.31 9.61
C ASP A 338 -1.14 8.18 8.71
N TYR A 339 -1.65 8.56 7.53
CA TYR A 339 -1.15 9.79 6.86
C TYR A 339 -1.98 10.96 7.38
N VAL A 340 -1.35 12.11 7.58
CA VAL A 340 -1.88 13.20 8.40
C VAL A 340 -3.17 13.77 7.78
N ASN A 341 -4.13 14.01 8.68
CA ASN A 341 -5.40 14.70 8.50
C ASN A 341 -6.37 14.11 7.47
N LEU A 342 -6.97 12.98 7.86
CA LEU A 342 -8.23 12.46 7.34
C LEU A 342 -9.43 13.44 7.48
N ARG A 343 -9.25 14.53 8.20
CA ARG A 343 -10.26 15.53 8.50
C ARG A 343 -9.85 16.85 7.85
N SER A 344 -10.82 17.63 7.37
CA SER A 344 -10.60 19.00 6.91
C SER A 344 -10.09 19.94 8.02
N GLU A 345 -10.00 19.44 9.25
CA GLU A 345 -9.65 20.15 10.48
C GLU A 345 -9.14 19.18 11.56
N GLU A 346 -8.33 19.68 12.50
CA GLU A 346 -7.93 18.90 13.67
C GLU A 346 -9.11 18.77 14.66
N ARG A 347 -9.20 17.60 15.32
CA ARG A 347 -10.07 17.45 16.50
C ARG A 347 -9.25 17.36 17.76
N TYR A 348 -9.84 17.78 18.85
CA TYR A 348 -9.21 17.77 20.17
C TYR A 348 -10.05 16.96 21.13
N LEU A 349 -9.39 16.17 21.98
CA LEU A 349 -10.04 15.50 23.09
C LEU A 349 -10.52 16.58 24.06
N TYR A 350 -11.83 16.66 24.23
CA TYR A 350 -12.44 17.63 25.12
C TYR A 350 -13.77 17.04 25.57
N LYS A 351 -13.91 16.86 26.88
CA LYS A 351 -15.12 16.31 27.50
C LYS A 351 -15.98 17.46 28.01
N THR A 352 -17.17 17.61 27.43
CA THR A 352 -18.23 18.51 27.89
C THR A 352 -19.54 17.75 27.87
N THR A 353 -20.47 18.13 28.74
CA THR A 353 -21.84 17.64 28.70
C THR A 353 -22.52 18.05 27.38
N VAL A 354 -23.23 17.11 26.76
CA VAL A 354 -24.02 17.30 25.53
C VAL A 354 -25.45 16.81 25.79
N ASN A 355 -26.42 17.68 25.58
CA ASN A 355 -27.85 17.33 25.64
C ASN A 355 -28.40 17.32 24.22
N ILE A 356 -29.14 16.28 23.86
CA ILE A 356 -29.77 16.12 22.55
C ILE A 356 -31.28 16.23 22.73
N GLU A 357 -31.91 17.16 22.02
CA GLU A 357 -33.35 17.38 22.03
C GLU A 357 -34.07 16.27 21.26
N LEU A 358 -35.15 15.75 21.83
CA LEU A 358 -36.07 14.83 21.17
C LEU A 358 -37.16 15.61 20.45
N VAL A 359 -37.52 15.18 19.23
CA VAL A 359 -38.49 15.88 18.36
C VAL A 359 -39.89 15.95 18.98
N ASP A 360 -40.24 15.00 19.85
CA ASP A 360 -41.59 14.83 20.39
C ASP A 360 -41.75 15.24 21.87
N ASP A 361 -40.69 15.76 22.52
CA ASP A 361 -40.74 16.16 23.93
C ASP A 361 -39.65 17.19 24.30
N GLU A 362 -40.03 18.48 24.38
CA GLU A 362 -39.11 19.56 24.76
C GLU A 362 -38.60 19.45 26.21
N ALA A 363 -39.20 18.59 27.07
CA ALA A 363 -38.77 18.39 28.45
C ALA A 363 -37.77 17.24 28.62
N ASN A 364 -37.64 16.34 27.63
CA ASN A 364 -36.77 15.18 27.70
C ASN A 364 -35.58 15.29 26.74
N PHE A 365 -34.37 15.20 27.32
CA PHE A 365 -33.12 15.23 26.58
C PHE A 365 -32.39 13.89 26.69
N ILE A 366 -31.80 13.42 25.59
CA ILE A 366 -30.79 12.36 25.67
C ILE A 366 -29.48 13.01 26.13
N LYS A 367 -28.97 12.53 27.26
CA LYS A 367 -27.69 12.99 27.82
C LYS A 367 -26.52 12.21 27.27
N GLY A 368 -25.43 12.91 27.06
CA GLY A 368 -24.14 12.34 26.72
C GLY A 368 -23.00 13.29 27.05
N SER A 369 -21.79 12.86 26.70
CA SER A 369 -20.58 13.68 26.80
C SER A 369 -19.79 13.63 25.51
N SER A 370 -19.16 14.75 25.16
CA SER A 370 -18.24 14.75 24.02
C SER A 370 -16.99 13.93 24.35
N ARG A 371 -16.52 13.18 23.37
CA ARG A 371 -15.20 12.53 23.40
C ARG A 371 -14.16 13.37 22.67
N ASP A 372 -14.53 13.93 21.52
CA ASP A 372 -13.73 14.89 20.77
C ASP A 372 -14.60 16.01 20.19
N ILE A 373 -13.98 17.17 19.96
CA ILE A 373 -14.59 18.36 19.37
C ILE A 373 -13.74 18.93 18.24
N SER A 374 -14.39 19.63 17.32
CA SER A 374 -13.79 20.39 16.24
C SER A 374 -14.74 21.49 15.76
N SER A 375 -14.32 22.33 14.81
CA SER A 375 -15.19 23.41 14.33
C SER A 375 -16.36 22.91 13.46
N TYR A 376 -16.29 21.72 12.85
CA TYR A 376 -17.38 21.16 12.02
C TYR A 376 -18.00 19.90 12.60
N GLY A 377 -17.63 19.44 13.79
CA GLY A 377 -18.20 18.20 14.32
C GLY A 377 -17.73 17.84 15.72
N LEU A 378 -18.42 16.87 16.30
CA LEU A 378 -18.04 16.26 17.58
C LEU A 378 -18.38 14.76 17.57
N GLN A 379 -17.68 14.00 18.40
CA GLN A 379 -18.08 12.63 18.76
C GLN A 379 -18.73 12.68 20.15
N VAL A 380 -19.93 12.13 20.27
CA VAL A 380 -20.69 12.06 21.53
C VAL A 380 -20.77 10.61 21.99
N VAL A 381 -20.57 10.38 23.28
CA VAL A 381 -20.88 9.13 23.98
C VAL A 381 -22.11 9.39 24.84
N LEU A 382 -23.18 8.65 24.57
CA LEU A 382 -24.47 8.75 25.24
C LEU A 382 -24.50 7.88 26.50
N GLU A 383 -25.34 8.24 27.45
CA GLU A 383 -25.55 7.47 28.68
C GLU A 383 -26.40 6.21 28.44
N ALA A 384 -27.24 6.22 27.39
CA ALA A 384 -28.08 5.10 26.99
C ALA A 384 -28.11 4.96 25.45
N PRO A 385 -28.37 3.74 24.93
CA PRO A 385 -28.52 3.48 23.49
C PRO A 385 -29.57 4.41 22.83
N CYS A 386 -29.24 5.00 21.67
CA CYS A 386 -30.17 5.83 20.91
C CYS A 386 -30.70 5.17 19.63
N GLU A 387 -31.86 5.62 19.15
CA GLU A 387 -32.47 5.14 17.90
C GLU A 387 -32.13 5.97 16.65
N PHE A 388 -31.23 6.96 16.78
CA PHE A 388 -30.77 7.76 15.63
C PHE A 388 -30.09 6.90 14.56
N LYS A 389 -30.28 7.30 13.30
CA LYS A 389 -29.71 6.70 12.11
C LYS A 389 -28.79 7.68 11.40
N LYS A 390 -27.93 7.14 10.53
CA LYS A 390 -27.09 7.98 9.64
C LYS A 390 -28.00 8.89 8.80
N ALA A 391 -27.56 10.14 8.63
CA ALA A 391 -28.25 11.25 7.97
C ALA A 391 -29.41 11.90 8.75
N ASP A 392 -29.74 11.41 9.96
CA ASP A 392 -30.69 12.12 10.82
C ASP A 392 -30.13 13.49 11.24
N ILE A 393 -31.00 14.49 11.34
CA ILE A 393 -30.65 15.82 11.84
C ILE A 393 -31.20 15.94 13.26
N LEU A 394 -30.34 16.29 14.20
CA LEU A 394 -30.67 16.50 15.60
C LEU A 394 -30.26 17.89 16.07
N LEU A 395 -30.86 18.31 17.18
CA LEU A 395 -30.53 19.57 17.85
C LEU A 395 -29.77 19.27 19.15
N LEU A 396 -28.63 19.90 19.34
CA LEU A 396 -27.82 19.75 20.56
C LEU A 396 -27.68 21.05 21.36
N ALA A 397 -27.54 20.88 22.66
CA ALA A 397 -27.19 21.92 23.60
C ALA A 397 -25.92 21.57 24.37
N LEU A 398 -25.09 22.58 24.66
CA LEU A 398 -23.80 22.46 25.34
C LEU A 398 -23.82 23.30 26.64
N PRO A 399 -24.51 22.84 27.70
CA PRO A 399 -24.84 23.68 28.85
C PRO A 399 -23.61 24.19 29.63
N GLU A 400 -22.56 23.39 29.74
CA GLU A 400 -21.32 23.80 30.41
C GLU A 400 -20.58 24.88 29.63
N LEU A 401 -20.53 24.72 28.30
CA LEU A 401 -19.89 25.70 27.41
C LEU A 401 -20.74 26.98 27.29
N GLN A 402 -22.06 26.90 27.42
CA GLN A 402 -22.93 28.08 27.44
C GLN A 402 -22.60 29.01 28.62
N ARG A 403 -22.21 28.45 29.78
CA ARG A 403 -21.84 29.25 30.98
C ARG A 403 -20.58 30.08 30.80
N VAL A 404 -19.70 29.71 29.87
CA VAL A 404 -18.44 30.44 29.62
C VAL A 404 -18.56 31.49 28.50
N THR A 405 -19.74 31.65 27.90
CA THR A 405 -19.94 32.65 26.84
C THR A 405 -21.37 33.20 26.79
N ASN A 406 -21.49 34.52 26.77
CA ASN A 406 -22.74 35.22 26.46
C ASN A 406 -22.83 35.65 24.98
N LYS A 407 -21.74 35.45 24.21
CA LYS A 407 -21.64 35.88 22.81
C LYS A 407 -22.27 34.87 21.85
N TYR A 408 -22.20 33.59 22.19
CA TYR A 408 -22.70 32.51 21.35
C TYR A 408 -23.87 31.82 22.04
N LYS A 409 -24.93 31.53 21.28
CA LYS A 409 -26.02 30.68 21.73
C LYS A 409 -25.69 29.22 21.37
N LEU A 410 -25.44 28.41 22.38
CA LEU A 410 -25.02 27.01 22.32
C LEU A 410 -26.16 26.06 22.72
N GLU A 411 -27.37 26.40 22.28
CA GLU A 411 -28.61 25.65 22.41
C GLU A 411 -29.24 25.52 21.03
N LYS A 412 -30.05 24.47 20.81
CA LYS A 412 -30.71 24.19 19.52
C LYS A 412 -29.73 24.20 18.33
N LEU A 413 -28.53 23.65 18.52
CA LEU A 413 -27.49 23.61 17.49
C LEU A 413 -27.73 22.42 16.53
N PRO A 414 -27.95 22.64 15.22
CA PRO A 414 -28.27 21.57 14.29
C PRO A 414 -27.04 20.78 13.84
N TYR A 415 -27.10 19.46 14.03
CA TYR A 415 -26.07 18.53 13.59
C TYR A 415 -26.68 17.33 12.85
N GLU A 416 -25.96 16.86 11.84
CA GLU A 416 -26.26 15.64 11.10
C GLU A 416 -25.49 14.46 11.69
N VAL A 417 -26.16 13.33 11.83
CA VAL A 417 -25.59 12.07 12.31
C VAL A 417 -24.82 11.40 11.18
N MET A 418 -23.49 11.34 11.29
CA MET A 418 -22.63 10.73 10.28
C MET A 418 -22.47 9.22 10.48
N ALA A 419 -22.46 8.77 11.73
CA ALA A 419 -22.36 7.36 12.10
C ALA A 419 -22.85 7.15 13.53
N VAL A 420 -23.42 5.98 13.78
CA VAL A 420 -23.77 5.47 15.11
C VAL A 420 -23.04 4.14 15.31
N SER A 421 -22.46 3.93 16.50
CA SER A 421 -21.79 2.68 16.84
C SER A 421 -22.78 1.50 16.95
N LYS A 422 -22.27 0.27 16.86
CA LYS A 422 -23.11 -0.95 16.93
C LYS A 422 -23.87 -1.11 18.25
N ASP A 423 -23.28 -0.63 19.35
CA ASP A 423 -23.90 -0.61 20.68
C ASP A 423 -24.88 0.56 20.86
N LYS A 424 -25.04 1.42 19.83
CA LYS A 424 -25.88 2.62 19.83
C LYS A 424 -25.52 3.66 20.90
N LEU A 425 -24.34 3.58 21.50
CA LEU A 425 -23.88 4.48 22.56
C LEU A 425 -22.98 5.62 22.06
N THR A 426 -22.44 5.53 20.86
CA THR A 426 -21.54 6.57 20.31
C THR A 426 -22.07 7.10 18.99
N MET A 427 -22.12 8.43 18.87
CA MET A 427 -22.51 9.12 17.66
C MET A 427 -21.41 10.04 17.15
N ASN A 428 -21.17 10.00 15.84
CA ASN A 428 -20.33 10.96 15.14
C ASN A 428 -21.23 12.01 14.49
N LEU A 429 -21.06 13.27 14.87
CA LEU A 429 -21.90 14.37 14.43
C LEU A 429 -21.13 15.35 13.54
N ARG A 430 -21.78 15.88 12.51
CA ARG A 430 -21.30 16.94 11.63
C ARG A 430 -22.23 18.15 11.72
N VAL A 431 -21.68 19.35 11.75
CA VAL A 431 -22.45 20.60 11.71
C VAL A 431 -23.39 20.60 10.50
N TYR A 432 -24.68 20.79 10.73
CA TYR A 432 -25.67 20.95 9.67
C TYR A 432 -25.96 22.45 9.49
N ASP A 433 -25.35 23.06 8.47
CA ASP A 433 -25.39 24.51 8.25
C ASP A 433 -25.64 24.86 6.77
N PRO A 434 -26.85 24.61 6.24
CA PRO A 434 -27.15 24.81 4.82
C PRO A 434 -27.18 26.29 4.40
N ARG A 435 -27.32 27.24 5.35
CA ARG A 435 -27.42 28.68 5.07
C ARG A 435 -26.25 29.51 5.61
N GLY A 436 -25.30 28.87 6.31
CA GLY A 436 -24.25 29.56 7.03
C GLY A 436 -24.72 30.14 8.35
N GLY A 437 -23.80 30.27 9.30
CA GLY A 437 -24.04 31.00 10.56
C GLY A 437 -24.24 30.12 11.80
N HIS A 438 -23.90 28.83 11.72
CA HIS A 438 -23.99 27.93 12.87
C HIS A 438 -23.13 28.42 14.06
N GLN A 439 -23.79 28.77 15.17
CA GLN A 439 -23.16 29.38 16.35
C GLN A 439 -22.10 28.48 17.00
N GLY A 440 -22.39 27.17 17.14
CA GLY A 440 -21.43 26.20 17.68
C GLY A 440 -20.13 26.11 16.88
N ARG A 441 -20.17 26.14 15.54
CA ARG A 441 -19.00 26.16 14.66
C ARG A 441 -18.13 27.40 14.91
N GLN A 442 -18.75 28.58 14.97
CA GLN A 442 -18.02 29.83 15.24
C GLN A 442 -17.39 29.83 16.64
N PHE A 443 -18.11 29.32 17.64
CA PHE A 443 -17.61 29.16 18.99
C PHE A 443 -16.42 28.20 19.04
N PHE A 444 -16.55 26.97 18.54
CA PHE A 444 -15.48 25.98 18.58
C PHE A 444 -14.25 26.41 17.77
N TYR A 445 -14.44 27.05 16.61
CA TYR A 445 -13.33 27.64 15.86
C TYR A 445 -12.53 28.63 16.71
N LYS A 446 -13.21 29.52 17.45
CA LYS A 446 -12.55 30.49 18.34
C LYS A 446 -11.92 29.81 19.56
N LEU A 447 -12.63 28.90 20.22
CA LEU A 447 -12.16 28.15 21.40
C LEU A 447 -10.85 27.42 21.07
N ILE A 448 -10.84 26.68 19.96
CA ILE A 448 -9.70 25.90 19.50
C ILE A 448 -8.54 26.83 19.15
N LYS A 449 -8.77 27.87 18.32
CA LYS A 449 -7.71 28.79 17.89
C LYS A 449 -7.02 29.49 19.07
N GLN A 450 -7.75 29.80 20.13
CA GLN A 450 -7.20 30.49 21.31
C GLN A 450 -6.52 29.53 22.31
N ASN A 451 -6.87 28.24 22.30
CA ASN A 451 -6.40 27.27 23.29
C ASN A 451 -5.64 26.08 22.67
N ALA A 452 -5.21 26.18 21.41
CA ALA A 452 -4.58 25.08 20.67
C ALA A 452 -3.40 24.44 21.43
N ALA A 453 -2.58 25.23 22.13
CA ALA A 453 -1.45 24.74 22.92
C ALA A 453 -1.85 23.94 24.17
N LYS A 454 -3.09 24.08 24.65
CA LYS A 454 -3.63 23.40 25.86
C LYS A 454 -4.55 22.23 25.52
N LEU A 455 -5.02 22.16 24.27
CA LEU A 455 -5.92 21.11 23.82
C LEU A 455 -5.10 19.91 23.32
N THR A 456 -5.47 18.71 23.76
CA THR A 456 -4.81 17.47 23.31
C THR A 456 -5.40 17.05 21.97
N PRO A 457 -4.61 16.97 20.87
CA PRO A 457 -5.11 16.48 19.60
C PRO A 457 -5.66 15.06 19.75
N ALA A 458 -6.86 14.81 19.21
CA ALA A 458 -7.45 13.48 19.11
C ALA A 458 -6.78 12.68 17.97
N LYS A 459 -5.45 12.58 18.01
CA LYS A 459 -4.66 11.65 17.19
C LYS A 459 -4.69 10.31 17.93
N MET A 460 -5.05 9.23 17.25
CA MET A 460 -4.73 7.89 17.76
C MET A 460 -3.21 7.73 17.62
N GLU A 461 -2.44 8.16 18.61
CA GLU A 461 -1.01 7.87 18.59
C GLU A 461 -0.85 6.35 18.60
N SER A 462 -0.17 5.81 17.58
CA SER A 462 0.21 4.40 17.55
C SER A 462 0.88 4.05 18.87
N LYS A 463 0.49 2.92 19.46
CA LYS A 463 1.06 2.37 20.70
C LYS A 463 2.59 2.25 20.63
N TYR A 464 3.14 2.17 19.42
CA TYR A 464 4.57 2.15 19.16
C TYR A 464 4.92 3.20 18.09
N PRO A 465 5.30 4.43 18.51
CA PRO A 465 5.69 5.48 17.58
C PRO A 465 6.76 4.98 16.58
N GLY A 466 6.48 5.16 15.28
CA GLY A 466 7.35 4.72 14.19
C GLY A 466 7.08 3.32 13.64
N LEU A 467 6.28 2.48 14.32
CA LEU A 467 5.94 1.13 13.83
C LEU A 467 5.23 1.20 12.47
N SER A 468 4.19 2.03 12.34
CA SER A 468 3.45 2.22 11.09
C SER A 468 4.35 2.66 9.93
N LYS A 469 5.36 3.51 10.17
CA LYS A 469 6.35 3.90 9.16
C LYS A 469 7.22 2.70 8.75
N ALA A 470 7.72 1.96 9.72
CA ALA A 470 8.52 0.76 9.46
C ALA A 470 7.73 -0.30 8.68
N LEU A 471 6.51 -0.65 9.11
CA LEU A 471 5.66 -1.62 8.41
C LEU A 471 5.35 -1.19 6.98
N ARG A 472 5.07 0.10 6.74
CA ARG A 472 4.86 0.64 5.39
C ARG A 472 6.08 0.45 4.48
N ASN A 473 7.29 0.75 4.97
CA ASN A 473 8.51 0.56 4.21
C ASN A 473 8.70 -0.91 3.82
N ILE A 474 8.50 -1.82 4.77
CA ILE A 474 8.59 -3.26 4.56
C ILE A 474 7.55 -3.68 3.50
N PHE A 475 6.30 -3.23 3.63
CA PHE A 475 5.25 -3.56 2.66
C PHE A 475 5.54 -3.00 1.26
N ALA A 476 5.91 -1.73 1.13
CA ALA A 476 6.16 -1.09 -0.17
C ALA A 476 7.26 -1.80 -0.96
N LYS A 477 8.33 -2.24 -0.27
CA LYS A 477 9.42 -3.01 -0.88
C LYS A 477 9.02 -4.42 -1.31
N ASN A 478 7.94 -4.97 -0.75
CA ASN A 478 7.54 -6.36 -0.93
C ASN A 478 6.18 -6.55 -1.64
N SER A 479 5.48 -5.46 -1.97
CA SER A 479 4.18 -5.52 -2.64
C SER A 479 4.28 -6.18 -4.02
N LYS A 480 3.33 -7.08 -4.31
CA LYS A 480 3.19 -7.78 -5.60
C LYS A 480 2.06 -7.21 -6.46
N ASN A 481 1.29 -6.27 -5.92
CA ASN A 481 0.17 -5.66 -6.63
C ASN A 481 0.66 -4.47 -7.46
N MET A 482 -0.11 -4.09 -8.49
CA MET A 482 0.14 -2.85 -9.22
C MET A 482 -0.80 -1.77 -8.69
N ALA A 483 -0.23 -0.61 -8.35
CA ALA A 483 -1.01 0.60 -8.09
C ALA A 483 -1.25 1.35 -9.41
N VAL A 484 -2.46 1.86 -9.62
CA VAL A 484 -2.81 2.69 -10.78
C VAL A 484 -3.39 4.01 -10.27
N TYR A 485 -2.92 5.14 -10.77
CA TYR A 485 -3.37 6.46 -10.31
C TYR A 485 -4.19 7.17 -11.37
N PHE A 486 -5.32 7.70 -10.94
CA PHE A 486 -6.23 8.49 -11.77
C PHE A 486 -6.03 9.96 -11.47
N SER A 487 -5.63 10.69 -12.51
CA SER A 487 -5.45 12.14 -12.43
C SER A 487 -6.52 12.87 -13.22
N LYS A 488 -6.94 14.02 -12.72
CA LYS A 488 -7.85 14.91 -13.44
C LYS A 488 -7.06 16.05 -14.07
N HIS A 489 -7.03 16.07 -15.40
CA HIS A 489 -6.52 17.19 -16.17
C HIS A 489 -7.70 17.90 -16.83
N GLN A 490 -7.96 19.14 -16.38
CA GLN A 490 -9.16 19.91 -16.75
C GLN A 490 -10.46 19.13 -16.43
N LYS A 491 -11.16 18.62 -17.46
CA LYS A 491 -12.42 17.87 -17.32
C LYS A 491 -12.25 16.36 -17.55
N LYS A 492 -11.07 15.90 -17.96
CA LYS A 492 -10.84 14.50 -18.35
C LYS A 492 -10.05 13.77 -17.27
N VAL A 493 -10.49 12.56 -16.96
CA VAL A 493 -9.77 11.63 -16.07
C VAL A 493 -8.82 10.79 -16.90
N GLU A 494 -7.57 10.64 -16.46
CA GLU A 494 -6.56 9.86 -17.18
C GLU A 494 -5.77 8.99 -16.22
N ILE A 495 -5.28 7.87 -16.72
CA ILE A 495 -4.28 7.05 -16.04
C ILE A 495 -2.91 7.51 -16.52
N ASN A 496 -2.20 8.26 -15.69
CA ASN A 496 -0.91 8.86 -16.04
C ASN A 496 0.27 8.30 -15.23
N MET A 497 0.00 7.52 -14.18
CA MET A 497 1.02 6.93 -13.33
C MET A 497 0.60 5.52 -12.92
N VAL A 498 1.58 4.61 -12.89
CA VAL A 498 1.44 3.29 -12.27
C VAL A 498 2.59 3.08 -11.29
N GLY A 499 2.29 2.46 -10.16
CA GLY A 499 3.28 2.01 -9.20
C GLY A 499 3.79 0.63 -9.59
N LYS A 500 5.11 0.47 -9.65
CA LYS A 500 5.79 -0.81 -9.87
C LYS A 500 6.58 -1.19 -8.62
N GLY A 501 6.28 -2.37 -8.07
CA GLY A 501 7.08 -2.96 -6.99
C GLY A 501 8.47 -3.40 -7.47
N PRO A 502 9.43 -3.66 -6.56
CA PRO A 502 10.80 -4.04 -6.95
C PRO A 502 10.85 -5.31 -7.79
N GLN A 503 9.99 -6.27 -7.47
CA GLN A 503 9.77 -7.44 -8.31
C GLN A 503 8.57 -7.21 -9.22
N PRO A 504 8.71 -7.50 -10.52
CA PRO A 504 7.59 -7.40 -11.42
C PRO A 504 6.47 -8.40 -11.11
N ASN A 505 5.26 -8.10 -11.58
CA ASN A 505 4.17 -9.06 -11.62
C ASN A 505 3.72 -9.31 -13.06
N LEU A 506 2.79 -10.25 -13.24
CA LEU A 506 2.35 -10.70 -14.55
C LEU A 506 1.73 -9.57 -15.35
N PHE A 507 0.99 -8.67 -14.69
CA PHE A 507 0.43 -7.49 -15.34
C PHE A 507 1.51 -6.54 -15.85
N HIS A 508 2.55 -6.27 -15.05
CA HIS A 508 3.68 -5.47 -15.54
C HIS A 508 4.36 -6.12 -16.77
N HIS A 509 4.38 -7.45 -16.86
CA HIS A 509 5.02 -8.17 -17.98
C HIS A 509 4.21 -7.96 -19.26
N LEU A 510 2.88 -8.07 -19.16
CA LEU A 510 1.97 -7.77 -20.27
C LEU A 510 2.12 -6.32 -20.75
N MET A 511 2.31 -5.39 -19.81
CA MET A 511 2.51 -3.98 -20.13
C MET A 511 3.88 -3.68 -20.76
N LYS A 512 4.87 -4.59 -20.70
CA LYS A 512 6.12 -4.43 -21.46
C LYS A 512 6.01 -4.92 -22.90
N GLN A 513 4.91 -5.56 -23.27
CA GLN A 513 4.65 -5.97 -24.65
C GLN A 513 4.25 -4.75 -25.51
N PHE A 514 4.82 -4.66 -26.71
CA PHE A 514 4.64 -3.54 -27.64
C PHE A 514 5.02 -2.18 -27.01
N PRO A 515 6.26 -2.01 -26.52
CA PRO A 515 6.69 -0.73 -25.98
C PRO A 515 6.80 0.31 -27.10
N VAL A 516 6.33 1.53 -26.84
CA VAL A 516 6.44 2.68 -27.78
C VAL A 516 7.84 3.32 -27.69
N GLY A 517 8.59 3.03 -26.62
CA GLY A 517 9.96 3.45 -26.38
C GLY A 517 10.63 2.64 -25.26
N LYS A 518 11.95 2.80 -25.10
CA LYS A 518 12.83 1.95 -24.28
C LYS A 518 12.33 1.75 -22.83
N ASP A 519 11.76 2.78 -22.22
CA ASP A 519 11.26 2.74 -20.83
C ASP A 519 9.73 2.80 -20.72
N SER A 520 9.03 2.84 -21.86
CA SER A 520 7.57 2.91 -21.87
C SER A 520 6.91 1.62 -21.41
N ILE A 521 5.64 1.74 -21.03
CA ILE A 521 4.73 0.64 -20.76
C ILE A 521 3.46 0.84 -21.58
N ASN A 522 2.86 -0.27 -22.00
CA ASN A 522 1.64 -0.33 -22.77
C ASN A 522 0.45 -0.58 -21.86
N LEU A 523 -0.38 0.45 -21.66
CA LEU A 523 -1.59 0.39 -20.86
C LEU A 523 -2.82 -0.11 -21.64
N TYR A 524 -2.67 -0.58 -22.89
CA TYR A 524 -3.78 -0.95 -23.78
C TYR A 524 -4.90 -1.75 -23.10
N PRO A 525 -4.63 -2.82 -22.31
CA PRO A 525 -5.70 -3.56 -21.64
C PRO A 525 -6.57 -2.74 -20.68
N LEU A 526 -6.05 -1.66 -20.09
CA LEU A 526 -6.76 -0.80 -19.15
C LEU A 526 -7.45 0.41 -19.79
N VAL A 527 -6.91 0.91 -20.91
CA VAL A 527 -7.33 2.23 -21.46
C VAL A 527 -8.01 2.17 -22.82
N LYS A 528 -8.07 1.00 -23.47
CA LYS A 528 -8.70 0.85 -24.79
C LYS A 528 -10.16 1.34 -24.80
N ASP A 529 -10.69 1.65 -25.99
CA ASP A 529 -12.11 1.92 -26.22
C ASP A 529 -12.75 3.02 -25.33
N ASN A 530 -11.92 3.97 -24.85
CA ASN A 530 -12.30 5.02 -23.92
C ASN A 530 -12.79 4.49 -22.55
N THR A 531 -12.30 3.31 -22.14
CA THR A 531 -12.65 2.66 -20.87
C THR A 531 -12.47 3.58 -19.68
N VAL A 532 -11.44 4.44 -19.65
CA VAL A 532 -11.24 5.36 -18.53
C VAL A 532 -12.47 6.22 -18.28
N GLN A 533 -13.09 6.76 -19.34
CA GLN A 533 -14.31 7.56 -19.19
C GLN A 533 -15.57 6.75 -18.97
N LYS A 534 -15.65 5.53 -19.53
CA LYS A 534 -16.87 4.70 -19.45
C LYS A 534 -16.97 3.92 -18.14
N ALA A 535 -15.86 3.33 -17.69
CA ALA A 535 -15.84 2.43 -16.53
C ALA A 535 -15.33 3.11 -15.26
N PHE A 536 -14.26 3.92 -15.32
CA PHE A 536 -13.60 4.44 -14.11
C PHE A 536 -14.09 5.84 -13.69
N THR A 537 -14.29 6.76 -14.64
CA THR A 537 -14.77 8.12 -14.33
C THR A 537 -16.10 8.14 -13.56
N PRO A 538 -17.14 7.35 -13.91
CA PRO A 538 -18.39 7.34 -13.15
C PRO A 538 -18.18 6.89 -11.71
N ILE A 539 -17.41 5.82 -11.51
CA ILE A 539 -17.05 5.29 -10.18
C ILE A 539 -16.36 6.38 -9.34
N LEU A 540 -15.38 7.09 -9.92
CA LEU A 540 -14.63 8.14 -9.22
C LEU A 540 -15.44 9.40 -8.93
N ASN A 541 -16.54 9.63 -9.66
CA ASN A 541 -17.46 10.74 -9.41
C ASN A 541 -18.52 10.38 -8.34
N GLU A 542 -18.93 9.12 -8.27
CA GLU A 542 -19.87 8.60 -7.26
C GLU A 542 -19.19 8.40 -5.89
N LEU A 543 -17.96 7.86 -5.88
CA LEU A 543 -17.29 7.49 -4.65
C LEU A 543 -16.94 8.69 -3.76
N GLU A 544 -17.34 8.62 -2.50
CA GLU A 544 -16.77 9.42 -1.44
C GLU A 544 -15.42 8.84 -1.00
N ARG A 545 -14.59 9.68 -0.38
CA ARG A 545 -13.29 9.24 0.14
C ARG A 545 -13.42 8.18 1.23
N THR A 546 -14.49 8.14 2.01
CA THR A 546 -14.69 7.14 3.07
C THR A 546 -15.28 5.83 2.57
N ASP A 547 -15.71 5.78 1.31
CA ASP A 547 -16.31 4.58 0.75
C ASP A 547 -15.29 3.46 0.57
N ARG A 548 -15.80 2.23 0.58
CA ARG A 548 -15.02 1.06 0.23
C ARG A 548 -14.67 1.09 -1.27
N PRO A 549 -13.55 0.47 -1.67
CA PRO A 549 -13.20 0.40 -3.07
C PRO A 549 -14.30 -0.31 -3.88
N LYS A 550 -14.63 0.24 -5.04
CA LYS A 550 -15.49 -0.44 -6.03
C LYS A 550 -14.62 -1.38 -6.85
N GLN A 551 -15.17 -2.55 -7.19
CA GLN A 551 -14.46 -3.60 -7.92
C GLN A 551 -14.83 -3.52 -9.40
N VAL A 552 -13.82 -3.60 -10.26
CA VAL A 552 -13.99 -3.75 -11.71
C VAL A 552 -13.13 -4.92 -12.17
N ASP A 553 -13.76 -5.93 -12.77
CA ASP A 553 -13.06 -7.11 -13.27
C ASP A 553 -12.70 -6.94 -14.75
N LEU A 554 -11.43 -7.20 -15.08
CA LEU A 554 -10.85 -7.18 -16.42
C LEU A 554 -10.39 -8.58 -16.79
N TYR A 555 -10.95 -9.14 -17.86
CA TYR A 555 -10.64 -10.45 -18.40
C TYR A 555 -9.81 -10.29 -19.67
N ILE A 556 -8.70 -11.01 -19.77
CA ILE A 556 -7.74 -10.91 -20.86
C ILE A 556 -7.42 -12.31 -21.37
N ARG A 557 -7.55 -12.48 -22.68
CA ARG A 557 -6.96 -13.59 -23.42
C ARG A 557 -5.73 -13.06 -24.13
N TYR A 558 -4.56 -13.47 -23.65
CA TYR A 558 -3.27 -13.06 -24.19
C TYR A 558 -2.74 -14.11 -25.16
N ARG A 559 -2.53 -13.69 -26.41
CA ARG A 559 -1.96 -14.49 -27.50
C ARG A 559 -0.53 -14.03 -27.72
N PRO A 560 0.48 -14.81 -27.32
CA PRO A 560 1.87 -14.43 -27.55
C PRO A 560 2.20 -14.39 -29.05
N ASN A 561 3.30 -13.70 -29.40
CA ASN A 561 3.90 -13.67 -30.74
C ASN A 561 2.97 -13.18 -31.87
N GLN A 562 2.01 -12.30 -31.58
CA GLN A 562 1.18 -11.68 -32.63
C GLN A 562 1.82 -10.37 -33.12
N ALA A 563 1.52 -10.00 -34.37
CA ALA A 563 2.08 -8.80 -34.99
C ALA A 563 1.58 -7.47 -34.40
N THR A 564 0.41 -7.45 -33.74
CA THR A 564 -0.19 -6.22 -33.21
C THR A 564 -0.73 -6.40 -31.80
N VAL A 565 -0.84 -5.29 -31.07
CA VAL A 565 -1.41 -5.25 -29.72
C VAL A 565 -2.87 -5.73 -29.70
N GLN A 566 -3.69 -5.36 -30.68
CA GLN A 566 -5.10 -5.76 -30.76
C GLN A 566 -5.28 -7.26 -31.02
N ARG A 567 -4.34 -7.89 -31.73
CA ARG A 567 -4.34 -9.35 -31.95
C ARG A 567 -3.81 -10.11 -30.74
N SER A 568 -2.86 -9.52 -30.01
CA SER A 568 -2.28 -10.11 -28.81
C SER A 568 -3.22 -10.06 -27.62
N PHE A 569 -3.99 -8.98 -27.48
CA PHE A 569 -4.82 -8.71 -26.30
C PHE A 569 -6.29 -8.65 -26.67
N VAL A 570 -7.03 -9.72 -26.35
CA VAL A 570 -8.48 -9.71 -26.38
C VAL A 570 -8.98 -9.47 -24.96
N CYS A 571 -9.50 -8.26 -24.70
CA CYS A 571 -9.85 -7.80 -23.35
C CYS A 571 -11.33 -7.45 -23.23
N TYR A 572 -11.95 -7.86 -22.12
CA TYR A 572 -13.33 -7.54 -21.76
C TYR A 572 -13.43 -7.15 -20.28
N PHE A 573 -14.20 -6.12 -19.99
CA PHE A 573 -14.65 -5.81 -18.64
C PHE A 573 -15.87 -6.66 -18.28
N GLY A 574 -16.06 -6.90 -16.98
CA GLY A 574 -17.14 -7.78 -16.49
C GLY A 574 -18.54 -7.40 -16.95
N ASP A 575 -18.82 -6.10 -17.07
CA ASP A 575 -20.10 -5.55 -17.56
C ASP A 575 -20.36 -5.81 -19.05
N GLN A 576 -19.34 -6.23 -19.80
CA GLN A 576 -19.46 -6.55 -21.23
C GLN A 576 -19.96 -7.99 -21.47
N PHE A 577 -20.00 -8.83 -20.43
CA PHE A 577 -20.61 -10.16 -20.50
C PHE A 577 -22.08 -10.07 -20.08
N LEU A 578 -23.00 -10.16 -21.04
CA LEU A 578 -24.45 -10.11 -20.81
C LEU A 578 -25.01 -11.36 -20.09
N ALA A 579 -24.26 -12.47 -20.10
CA ALA A 579 -24.65 -13.74 -19.51
C ALA A 579 -23.41 -14.51 -19.04
N GLN A 580 -23.61 -15.38 -18.04
CA GLN A 580 -22.52 -16.11 -17.38
C GLN A 580 -21.84 -17.14 -18.30
N ASP A 581 -22.63 -17.82 -19.14
CA ASP A 581 -22.15 -18.79 -20.13
C ASP A 581 -21.17 -18.17 -21.15
N MET A 582 -21.30 -16.88 -21.45
CA MET A 582 -20.34 -16.16 -22.31
C MET A 582 -18.99 -15.96 -21.63
N LEU A 583 -18.98 -15.68 -20.33
CA LEU A 583 -17.74 -15.61 -19.56
C LEU A 583 -17.09 -17.01 -19.49
N GLU A 584 -17.85 -18.04 -19.16
CA GLU A 584 -17.36 -19.43 -19.12
C GLU A 584 -16.77 -19.86 -20.47
N SER A 585 -17.47 -19.55 -21.58
CA SER A 585 -17.00 -19.81 -22.94
C SER A 585 -15.71 -19.05 -23.27
N PHE A 586 -15.59 -17.79 -22.84
CA PHE A 586 -14.39 -16.99 -23.01
C PHE A 586 -13.20 -17.60 -22.25
N VAL A 587 -13.39 -17.97 -20.99
CA VAL A 587 -12.35 -18.59 -20.14
C VAL A 587 -11.93 -19.92 -20.76
N MET A 588 -12.89 -20.80 -21.11
CA MET A 588 -12.63 -22.09 -21.75
C MET A 588 -11.85 -21.95 -23.06
N ALA A 589 -12.22 -20.99 -23.91
CA ALA A 589 -11.52 -20.73 -25.16
C ALA A 589 -10.10 -20.20 -24.96
N ALA A 590 -9.88 -19.39 -23.92
CA ALA A 590 -8.58 -18.83 -23.58
C ALA A 590 -7.65 -19.92 -23.01
N VAL A 591 -8.06 -20.66 -21.98
CA VAL A 591 -7.21 -21.67 -21.32
C VAL A 591 -6.80 -22.83 -22.24
N LYS A 592 -7.61 -23.12 -23.27
CA LYS A 592 -7.37 -24.22 -24.22
C LYS A 592 -6.25 -23.93 -25.22
N LYS A 593 -6.06 -22.67 -25.63
CA LYS A 593 -5.18 -22.31 -26.75
C LYS A 593 -4.18 -21.20 -26.45
N ASP A 594 -4.41 -20.41 -25.41
CA ASP A 594 -3.71 -19.16 -25.14
C ASP A 594 -3.44 -19.01 -23.63
N VAL A 595 -3.08 -17.80 -23.20
CA VAL A 595 -2.89 -17.47 -21.79
C VAL A 595 -4.11 -16.71 -21.27
N PHE A 596 -4.81 -17.31 -20.30
CA PHE A 596 -5.95 -16.66 -19.66
C PHE A 596 -5.52 -15.86 -18.43
N LEU A 597 -5.99 -14.62 -18.35
CA LEU A 597 -5.67 -13.69 -17.28
C LEU A 597 -6.94 -12.98 -16.84
N ALA A 598 -7.10 -12.78 -15.55
CA ALA A 598 -8.15 -11.93 -15.01
C ALA A 598 -7.59 -11.06 -13.88
N PHE A 599 -7.98 -9.79 -13.88
CA PHE A 599 -7.55 -8.81 -12.89
C PHE A 599 -8.77 -8.14 -12.27
N ARG A 600 -8.79 -8.04 -10.94
CA ARG A 600 -9.73 -7.21 -10.21
C ARG A 600 -9.07 -5.90 -9.85
N ILE A 601 -9.72 -4.80 -10.25
CA ILE A 601 -9.26 -3.44 -10.05
C ILE A 601 -10.10 -2.84 -8.93
N PHE A 602 -9.47 -2.60 -7.77
CA PHE A 602 -10.13 -2.02 -6.60
C PHE A 602 -9.95 -0.50 -6.62
N VAL A 603 -10.97 0.22 -7.12
CA VAL A 603 -10.93 1.67 -7.33
C VAL A 603 -11.37 2.41 -6.07
N SER A 604 -10.51 3.29 -5.56
CA SER A 604 -10.77 4.15 -4.40
C SER A 604 -10.64 5.63 -4.74
N LYS A 605 -11.46 6.46 -4.09
CA LYS A 605 -11.32 7.91 -4.12
C LYS A 605 -10.19 8.36 -3.20
N THR A 606 -9.32 9.25 -3.69
CA THR A 606 -8.23 9.83 -2.87
C THR A 606 -8.68 11.12 -2.18
N GLY A 607 -7.98 11.47 -1.10
CA GLY A 607 -8.08 12.79 -0.46
C GLY A 607 -7.11 13.80 -1.08
N ARG A 608 -6.89 14.91 -0.37
CA ARG A 608 -5.82 15.85 -0.69
C ARG A 608 -4.44 15.23 -0.38
N PRO A 609 -3.37 15.62 -1.09
CA PRO A 609 -2.02 15.21 -0.70
C PRO A 609 -1.66 15.75 0.68
N ASP A 610 -1.02 14.91 1.49
CA ASP A 610 -0.22 15.26 2.66
C ASP A 610 1.14 15.81 2.18
N MET A 611 1.16 17.12 1.95
CA MET A 611 2.36 17.83 1.51
C MET A 611 3.44 17.88 2.60
N ASP A 612 3.07 17.72 3.87
CA ASP A 612 4.03 17.70 4.99
C ASP A 612 4.92 16.46 4.92
N TYR A 613 4.34 15.32 4.53
CA TYR A 613 5.06 14.04 4.39
C TYR A 613 6.23 14.10 3.39
N VAL A 614 6.10 14.88 2.32
CA VAL A 614 7.14 15.05 1.27
C VAL A 614 7.81 16.42 1.32
N SER A 615 7.50 17.24 2.33
CA SER A 615 7.90 18.64 2.37
C SER A 615 9.41 18.84 2.39
N ASN A 616 10.15 17.97 3.06
CA ASN A 616 11.61 18.07 3.16
C ASN A 616 12.26 17.88 1.79
N GLU A 617 11.88 16.84 1.05
CA GLU A 617 12.40 16.59 -0.29
C GLU A 617 11.97 17.68 -1.26
N ILE A 618 10.70 18.12 -1.22
CA ILE A 618 10.20 19.18 -2.10
C ILE A 618 10.92 20.50 -1.82
N LYS A 619 11.12 20.90 -0.56
CA LYS A 619 11.89 22.11 -0.21
C LYS A 619 13.32 22.02 -0.72
N TYR A 620 13.95 20.86 -0.58
CA TYR A 620 15.32 20.63 -1.09
C TYR A 620 15.36 20.76 -2.62
N ILE A 621 14.44 20.13 -3.35
CA ILE A 621 14.35 20.24 -4.81
C ILE A 621 14.06 21.68 -5.22
N ASN A 622 13.13 22.36 -4.53
CA ASN A 622 12.72 23.73 -4.86
C ASN A 622 13.88 24.72 -4.78
N HIS A 623 14.83 24.51 -3.86
CA HIS A 623 16.04 25.33 -3.74
C HIS A 623 16.91 25.29 -5.01
N TYR A 624 16.98 24.16 -5.71
CA TYR A 624 17.82 23.98 -6.90
C TYR A 624 17.04 23.99 -8.24
N ALA A 625 15.77 23.60 -8.23
CA ALA A 625 14.93 23.42 -9.40
C ALA A 625 13.44 23.65 -9.09
N MET A 626 13.07 24.91 -8.89
CA MET A 626 11.70 25.35 -8.61
C MET A 626 10.65 24.80 -9.60
N HIS A 627 10.97 24.74 -10.90
CA HIS A 627 10.06 24.18 -11.91
C HIS A 627 9.77 22.68 -11.67
N LYS A 628 10.75 21.91 -11.23
CA LYS A 628 10.59 20.47 -10.95
C LYS A 628 9.79 20.23 -9.68
N ALA A 629 10.01 21.03 -8.64
CA ALA A 629 9.20 20.99 -7.43
C ALA A 629 7.71 21.26 -7.75
N LYS A 630 7.42 22.34 -8.49
CA LYS A 630 6.04 22.68 -8.93
C LYS A 630 5.40 21.59 -9.80
N GLU A 631 6.18 20.93 -10.65
CA GLU A 631 5.71 19.82 -11.49
C GLU A 631 5.23 18.64 -10.62
N ILE A 632 6.02 18.25 -9.60
CA ILE A 632 5.66 17.19 -8.65
C ILE A 632 4.41 17.60 -7.86
N GLU A 633 4.40 18.80 -7.28
CA GLU A 633 3.25 19.31 -6.53
C GLU A 633 1.97 19.27 -7.37
N SER A 634 2.02 19.79 -8.61
CA SER A 634 0.87 19.79 -9.52
C SER A 634 0.40 18.36 -9.83
N LYS A 635 1.31 17.42 -10.09
CA LYS A 635 0.97 16.01 -10.31
C LYS A 635 0.23 15.41 -9.11
N LEU A 636 0.73 15.65 -7.90
CA LEU A 636 0.10 15.16 -6.66
C LEU A 636 -1.31 15.76 -6.49
N TRP A 637 -1.46 17.07 -6.61
CA TRP A 637 -2.77 17.74 -6.48
C TRP A 637 -3.82 17.29 -7.49
N ASN A 638 -3.40 16.81 -8.66
CA ASN A 638 -4.30 16.32 -9.70
C ASN A 638 -4.80 14.89 -9.48
N VAL A 639 -4.24 14.13 -8.51
CA VAL A 639 -4.67 12.76 -8.23
C VAL A 639 -6.05 12.77 -7.56
N ILE A 640 -7.03 12.18 -8.24
CA ILE A 640 -8.42 12.09 -7.78
C ILE A 640 -8.84 10.68 -7.37
N GLY A 641 -8.02 9.68 -7.67
CA GLY A 641 -8.29 8.28 -7.37
C GLY A 641 -7.06 7.41 -7.47
N VAL A 642 -7.13 6.26 -6.81
CA VAL A 642 -6.11 5.20 -6.86
C VAL A 642 -6.80 3.85 -7.00
N ALA A 643 -6.20 2.93 -7.74
CA ALA A 643 -6.62 1.55 -7.80
C ALA A 643 -5.51 0.58 -7.43
N ASP A 644 -5.92 -0.52 -6.79
CA ASP A 644 -5.08 -1.68 -6.49
C ASP A 644 -5.48 -2.80 -7.46
N VAL A 645 -4.56 -3.24 -8.32
CA VAL A 645 -4.81 -4.24 -9.37
C VAL A 645 -4.32 -5.60 -8.91
N ILE A 646 -5.25 -6.55 -8.78
CA ILE A 646 -5.04 -7.87 -8.21
C ILE A 646 -5.33 -8.93 -9.27
N ASP A 647 -4.38 -9.83 -9.51
CA ASP A 647 -4.61 -11.01 -10.35
C ASP A 647 -5.60 -11.96 -9.67
N ILE A 648 -6.73 -12.25 -10.32
CA ILE A 648 -7.78 -13.17 -9.86
C ILE A 648 -7.96 -14.36 -10.81
N SER A 649 -6.98 -14.63 -11.68
CA SER A 649 -7.10 -15.66 -12.73
C SER A 649 -7.48 -17.03 -12.18
N ASP A 650 -6.83 -17.47 -11.10
CA ASP A 650 -7.08 -18.78 -10.50
C ASP A 650 -8.49 -18.82 -9.88
N GLU A 651 -8.93 -17.72 -9.27
CA GLU A 651 -10.27 -17.58 -8.69
C GLU A 651 -11.34 -17.71 -9.78
N VAL A 652 -11.12 -17.05 -10.92
CA VAL A 652 -12.01 -17.14 -12.08
C VAL A 652 -12.03 -18.54 -12.68
N MET A 653 -10.89 -19.18 -12.87
CA MET A 653 -10.84 -20.54 -13.40
C MET A 653 -11.53 -21.54 -12.46
N VAL A 654 -11.37 -21.40 -11.14
CA VAL A 654 -12.04 -22.27 -10.17
C VAL A 654 -13.56 -22.09 -10.19
N LYS A 655 -14.07 -20.85 -10.19
CA LYS A 655 -15.51 -20.58 -10.15
C LYS A 655 -16.24 -20.86 -11.47
N THR A 656 -15.51 -20.88 -12.59
CA THR A 656 -16.04 -21.24 -13.92
C THR A 656 -15.86 -22.72 -14.27
N GLY A 657 -15.42 -23.54 -13.31
CA GLY A 657 -15.38 -25.00 -13.48
C GLY A 657 -14.21 -25.55 -14.30
N ILE A 658 -13.14 -24.77 -14.50
CA ILE A 658 -11.93 -25.28 -15.15
C ILE A 658 -11.30 -26.35 -14.25
N ASN A 659 -10.97 -27.51 -14.84
CA ASN A 659 -10.36 -28.61 -14.10
C ASN A 659 -8.97 -28.25 -13.56
N THR A 660 -8.58 -28.93 -12.47
CA THR A 660 -7.35 -28.67 -11.73
C THR A 660 -6.09 -28.75 -12.62
N ALA A 661 -5.98 -29.77 -13.47
CA ALA A 661 -4.81 -29.95 -14.35
C ALA A 661 -4.65 -28.78 -15.35
N THR A 662 -5.75 -28.22 -15.84
CA THR A 662 -5.72 -27.08 -16.76
C THR A 662 -5.33 -25.79 -16.03
N ILE A 663 -5.78 -25.62 -14.78
CA ILE A 663 -5.36 -24.51 -13.90
C ILE A 663 -3.85 -24.58 -13.66
N GLU A 664 -3.34 -25.74 -13.26
CA GLU A 664 -1.90 -25.96 -13.01
C GLU A 664 -1.06 -25.67 -14.26
N ASN A 665 -1.50 -26.13 -15.43
CA ASN A 665 -0.83 -25.81 -16.69
C ASN A 665 -0.81 -24.30 -16.99
N GLN A 666 -1.92 -23.60 -16.75
CA GLN A 666 -1.96 -22.13 -16.90
C GLN A 666 -1.05 -21.43 -15.89
N GLN A 667 -0.92 -21.94 -14.66
CA GLN A 667 0.00 -21.40 -13.66
C GLN A 667 1.47 -21.57 -14.11
N ILE A 668 1.85 -22.73 -14.65
CA ILE A 668 3.18 -22.98 -15.22
C ILE A 668 3.47 -22.00 -16.34
N ILE A 669 2.56 -21.86 -17.32
CA ILE A 669 2.73 -20.93 -18.45
C ILE A 669 2.94 -19.48 -17.96
N LYS A 670 2.20 -19.05 -16.94
CA LYS A 670 2.33 -17.70 -16.35
C LYS A 670 3.64 -17.51 -15.61
N ASN A 671 4.10 -18.51 -14.87
CA ASN A 671 5.40 -18.48 -14.21
C ASN A 671 6.54 -18.41 -15.24
N ASP A 672 6.45 -19.14 -16.34
CA ASP A 672 7.43 -19.07 -17.44
C ASP A 672 7.47 -17.69 -18.09
N LEU A 673 6.33 -17.02 -18.24
CA LEU A 673 6.28 -15.63 -18.72
C LEU A 673 6.98 -14.67 -17.76
N LEU A 674 6.81 -14.86 -16.45
CA LEU A 674 7.50 -14.06 -15.43
C LEU A 674 9.01 -14.28 -15.44
N ASN A 675 9.46 -15.52 -15.62
CA ASN A 675 10.89 -15.86 -15.64
C ASN A 675 11.63 -15.35 -16.88
N LYS A 676 10.91 -15.10 -17.98
CA LYS A 676 11.46 -14.51 -19.22
C LYS A 676 11.58 -12.98 -19.17
N TRP A 677 11.34 -12.36 -18.00
CA TRP A 677 11.45 -10.92 -17.83
C TRP A 677 12.88 -10.41 -17.99
#